data_AF-A0A7W1AFT6-F1
#
_entry.id   AF-A0A7W1AFT6-F1
#
_cell.length_a   1.000
_cell.length_b   1.000
_cell.length_c   1.000
_cell.angle_alpha   90.00
_cell.angle_beta   90.00
_cell.angle_gamma   90.00
#
_symmetry.space_group_name_H-M   'P 1'
#
loop_
_entity.id
_entity.type
_entity.pdbx_description
1 polymer ?
#
loop_
_entity_poly.entity_id
_entity_poly.type
_entity_poly.pdbx_seq_one_letter_code
_entity_poly.pdbx_strand_id
1 'polypeptide(L)'
;VRGYRQVLDMRTGTVRTGYEWINGAKVTALRTDAFVSRADPHLAIIRLELESRHSGRMRVRFALAGRPPPRRLPLARLERSNPDWKPADIWYPGHMVVRSREAGAERHGGRFSLTSTPAGRNTTLAQAARVSWDRDLPRAATRTVAAGDSAMVEVAFDAVPGRTYRFVQVVSVVSSADGPYPLIRAKREAELAQARGYDSLAADNARAWASRWESDIEIEGDPQLQRVVRSMLFYLLASANADTRLGVPPMGLSSAGYYGHIFWDSDTWMFPPLLVTHPDIAHSLVAFRGRTLGAARERARENGYRGAMYPWEADERGRETTPQFAVQNARSEVHVTGDVALAQWQYYLATGDSAWLARDGFPVIRETADFWVSRSVHDSVTDRYHIENVVSVHEGLIGVTDDAYTNAVARKNLEIAAAASRRLGTPADPRWHHVATRLHMPYDSASEFYRTYEGAPDSTLGAVTPLLSYPLGVPMSARAKRTQLEQAVRRLLSEGPGAMMGSTLLSVGAAELGDRALLDSLLPHSFEGHLRGPFLMLSETPTNDAVNFVTGAGGFLQQVIFGYTGLRLGKGGLEPAFAPLLPSRITRLTLRNVHARGRRYDIVVDASGRRMVPRPNGTAVAPRAERLPVLAFPEPDVDDTAAYQGYQTRFYRDAKDNTVQVYLEPRGGRVVNLLANAANESVGFTVRDATGRAAGLGWGSRGAEVADSGAARTIAYRLTAEAPRVELGWFVLGSMRIERDFQYWRFPLRPFTAPPFQVAEESLLVADVARLAPGERQRHLSLLSAANLDELRGRLLPSIALSSTNTSWTARVERPSLDGRNHLVVEISGDPRESVARSTGRTVVVEARSGSSVRLNVRVSTDAVPLTPLGRDEIFNREFVAFLAGARRVSDSAGVARYRRLERQVRVVELLSTREKLMAGLPNFATYFGRDMMMTALMMRPIWSPTMAEHVIASVLRKLGPNGEVSHEEALGGQA
;
A
#
# COMPACT_ATOMS: atom_id res chain seq x y z
N VAL A 1 -34.91 20.76 15.53
CA VAL A 1 -33.47 20.73 15.85
C VAL A 1 -32.98 22.16 16.02
N ARG A 2 -32.11 22.46 16.98
CA ARG A 2 -31.54 23.81 17.20
C ARG A 2 -30.01 23.74 17.22
N GLY A 3 -29.34 24.78 16.71
CA GLY A 3 -27.88 24.89 16.77
C GLY A 3 -27.13 23.80 16.00
N TYR A 4 -27.67 23.35 14.86
CA TYR A 4 -27.00 22.33 14.04
C TYR A 4 -25.68 22.84 13.49
N ARG A 5 -24.61 22.08 13.74
CA ARG A 5 -23.29 22.31 13.18
C ARG A 5 -22.66 20.99 12.79
N GLN A 6 -22.10 20.94 11.59
CA GLN A 6 -21.30 19.82 11.14
C GLN A 6 -19.97 20.33 10.58
N VAL A 7 -18.88 19.67 10.93
CA VAL A 7 -17.51 20.06 10.54
C VAL A 7 -16.77 18.82 10.03
N LEU A 8 -16.22 18.91 8.83
CA LEU A 8 -15.23 17.96 8.32
C LEU A 8 -13.84 18.50 8.63
N ASP A 9 -13.11 17.79 9.47
CA ASP A 9 -11.71 18.06 9.76
C ASP A 9 -10.82 17.31 8.78
N MET A 10 -10.42 17.97 7.69
CA MET A 10 -9.60 17.36 6.64
C MET A 10 -8.22 16.92 7.13
N ARG A 11 -7.71 17.48 8.25
CA ARG A 11 -6.41 17.08 8.83
C ARG A 11 -6.47 15.72 9.50
N THR A 12 -7.66 15.25 9.88
CA THR A 12 -7.85 13.96 10.56
C THR A 12 -8.88 13.05 9.89
N GLY A 13 -9.56 13.52 8.82
CA GLY A 13 -10.66 12.80 8.21
C GLY A 13 -11.85 12.57 9.15
N THR A 14 -12.02 13.41 10.17
CA THR A 14 -13.09 13.26 11.17
C THR A 14 -14.26 14.18 10.89
N VAL A 15 -15.47 13.64 10.85
CA VAL A 15 -16.71 14.41 10.80
C VAL A 15 -17.25 14.58 12.21
N ARG A 16 -17.47 15.83 12.62
CA ARG A 16 -18.07 16.18 13.91
C ARG A 16 -19.42 16.80 13.67
N THR A 17 -20.47 16.26 14.29
CA THR A 17 -21.84 16.78 14.20
C THR A 17 -22.32 17.13 15.61
N GLY A 18 -22.95 18.29 15.77
CA GLY A 18 -23.54 18.71 17.04
C GLY A 18 -24.85 19.45 16.83
N TYR A 19 -25.86 19.15 17.66
CA TYR A 19 -27.14 19.86 17.67
C TYR A 19 -27.95 19.57 18.94
N GLU A 20 -28.97 20.37 19.20
CA GLU A 20 -29.99 20.08 20.20
C GLU A 20 -31.24 19.48 19.53
N TRP A 21 -31.63 18.30 19.99
CA TRP A 21 -32.89 17.67 19.64
C TRP A 21 -33.97 18.10 20.63
N ILE A 22 -35.08 18.63 20.10
CA ILE A 22 -36.20 19.18 20.86
C ILE A 22 -37.43 18.36 20.51
N ASN A 23 -38.06 17.76 21.51
CA ASN A 23 -39.32 17.03 21.41
C ASN A 23 -40.27 17.52 22.51
N GLY A 24 -41.11 18.51 22.20
CA GLY A 24 -41.88 19.25 23.21
C GLY A 24 -40.94 19.90 24.23
N ALA A 25 -41.20 19.66 25.52
CA ALA A 25 -40.36 20.14 26.62
C ALA A 25 -39.04 19.35 26.81
N LYS A 26 -38.84 18.23 26.09
CA LYS A 26 -37.64 17.39 26.22
C LYS A 26 -36.55 17.90 25.29
N VAL A 27 -35.43 18.33 25.88
CA VAL A 27 -34.24 18.79 25.15
C VAL A 27 -33.07 17.84 25.42
N THR A 28 -32.42 17.37 24.38
CA THR A 28 -31.19 16.56 24.46
C THR A 28 -30.14 17.16 23.53
N ALA A 29 -28.97 17.53 24.05
CA ALA A 29 -27.84 17.91 23.21
C ALA A 29 -27.12 16.64 22.73
N LEU A 30 -26.80 16.60 21.44
CA LEU A 30 -26.15 15.48 20.78
C LEU A 30 -24.84 15.94 20.16
N ARG A 31 -23.79 15.16 20.35
CA ARG A 31 -22.50 15.32 19.66
C ARG A 31 -22.04 13.98 19.13
N THR A 32 -21.56 13.96 17.89
CA THR A 32 -20.96 12.76 17.30
C THR A 32 -19.64 13.09 16.65
N ASP A 33 -18.63 12.25 16.89
CA ASP A 33 -17.40 12.21 16.11
C ASP A 33 -17.37 10.89 15.34
N ALA A 34 -17.19 10.96 14.02
CA ALA A 34 -17.12 9.78 13.17
C ALA A 34 -15.92 9.87 12.22
N PHE A 35 -15.18 8.76 12.09
CA PHE A 35 -14.09 8.64 11.12
C PHE A 35 -13.91 7.20 10.66
N VAL A 36 -13.45 7.03 9.42
CA VAL A 36 -12.88 5.77 8.91
C VAL A 36 -11.38 5.83 9.18
N SER A 37 -10.85 4.82 9.88
CA SER A 37 -9.47 4.85 10.35
C SER A 37 -8.49 4.76 9.18
N ARG A 38 -7.63 5.76 9.04
CA ARG A 38 -6.51 5.70 8.10
C ARG A 38 -5.40 4.75 8.55
N ALA A 39 -5.26 4.54 9.87
CA ALA A 39 -4.28 3.63 10.44
C ALA A 39 -4.69 2.16 10.28
N ASP A 40 -6.00 1.89 10.35
CA ASP A 40 -6.59 0.55 10.31
C ASP A 40 -7.70 0.52 9.23
N PRO A 41 -7.41 0.18 7.96
CA PRO A 41 -8.28 0.44 6.81
C PRO A 41 -9.62 -0.31 6.82
N HIS A 42 -9.80 -1.29 7.70
CA HIS A 42 -11.05 -2.04 7.88
C HIS A 42 -11.95 -1.43 8.95
N LEU A 43 -11.51 -0.41 9.70
CA LEU A 43 -12.22 0.12 10.86
C LEU A 43 -12.90 1.47 10.61
N ALA A 44 -14.13 1.60 11.09
CA ALA A 44 -14.84 2.85 11.27
C ALA A 44 -15.25 3.03 12.73
N ILE A 45 -15.12 4.25 13.25
CA ILE A 45 -15.35 4.58 14.65
C ILE A 45 -16.39 5.69 14.72
N ILE A 46 -17.36 5.54 15.64
CA ILE A 46 -18.35 6.55 15.98
C ILE A 46 -18.35 6.73 17.50
N ARG A 47 -18.09 7.95 17.97
CA ARG A 47 -18.36 8.37 19.35
C ARG A 47 -19.64 9.20 19.36
N LEU A 48 -20.58 8.84 20.22
CA LEU A 48 -21.83 9.56 20.44
C LEU A 48 -21.88 10.02 21.90
N GLU A 49 -22.11 11.31 22.10
CA GLU A 49 -22.40 11.91 23.41
C GLU A 49 -23.82 12.46 23.41
N LEU A 50 -24.57 12.13 24.47
CA LEU A 50 -25.93 12.61 24.71
C LEU A 50 -26.00 13.30 26.07
N GLU A 51 -26.29 14.59 26.09
CA GLU A 51 -26.57 15.34 27.32
C GLU A 51 -28.07 15.60 27.41
N SER A 52 -28.74 14.94 28.37
CA SER A 52 -30.18 15.14 28.55
C SER A 52 -30.44 16.34 29.46
N ARG A 53 -31.38 17.23 29.10
CA ARG A 53 -31.88 18.30 29.98
C ARG A 53 -33.21 17.96 30.64
N HIS A 54 -33.61 16.69 30.58
CA HIS A 54 -34.85 16.21 31.17
C HIS A 54 -34.61 14.87 31.87
N SER A 55 -35.54 14.49 32.74
CA SER A 55 -35.58 13.14 33.30
C SER A 55 -36.41 12.21 32.42
N GLY A 56 -36.23 10.91 32.60
CA GLY A 56 -37.09 9.88 32.02
C GLY A 56 -36.37 8.86 31.15
N ARG A 57 -37.10 7.85 30.69
CA ARG A 57 -36.54 6.71 29.97
C ARG A 57 -36.03 7.13 28.59
N MET A 58 -34.74 6.94 28.34
CA MET A 58 -34.10 7.08 27.02
C MET A 58 -33.78 5.71 26.44
N ARG A 59 -33.81 5.62 25.11
CA ARG A 59 -33.41 4.43 24.34
C ARG A 59 -32.44 4.85 23.25
N VAL A 60 -31.29 4.16 23.18
CA VAL A 60 -30.27 4.39 22.16
C VAL A 60 -30.07 3.08 21.40
N ARG A 61 -30.10 3.15 20.07
CA ARG A 61 -30.03 1.99 19.17
C ARG A 61 -28.82 2.08 18.26
N PHE A 62 -28.09 0.98 18.16
CA PHE A 62 -26.96 0.80 17.24
C PHE A 62 -27.26 -0.39 16.36
N ALA A 63 -27.20 -0.21 15.03
CA ALA A 63 -27.58 -1.26 14.09
C ALA A 63 -26.62 -1.34 12.91
N LEU A 64 -26.40 -2.57 12.44
CA LEU A 64 -26.01 -2.86 11.07
C LEU A 64 -27.28 -3.23 10.32
N ALA A 65 -27.53 -2.57 9.19
CA ALA A 65 -28.71 -2.81 8.38
C ALA A 65 -28.32 -2.98 6.91
N GLY A 66 -28.83 -4.04 6.30
CA GLY A 66 -28.86 -4.20 4.86
C GLY A 66 -29.74 -3.14 4.23
N ARG A 67 -29.40 -2.71 3.01
CA ARG A 67 -30.27 -1.81 2.27
C ARG A 67 -31.45 -2.59 1.69
N PRO A 68 -32.66 -2.01 1.68
CA PRO A 68 -33.79 -2.64 1.03
C PRO A 68 -33.44 -2.92 -0.43
N PRO A 69 -33.99 -4.01 -1.02
CA PRO A 69 -33.82 -4.25 -2.44
C PRO A 69 -34.30 -3.03 -3.22
N PRO A 70 -33.54 -2.58 -4.24
CA PRO A 70 -34.01 -1.51 -5.11
C PRO A 70 -35.33 -1.94 -5.77
N ARG A 71 -36.16 -0.97 -6.14
CA ARG A 71 -37.34 -1.22 -6.99
C ARG A 71 -36.82 -1.65 -8.37
N ARG A 72 -36.50 -2.94 -8.53
CA ARG A 72 -36.05 -3.50 -9.81
C ARG A 72 -37.25 -3.52 -10.74
N LEU A 73 -37.48 -2.45 -11.47
CA LEU A 73 -38.39 -2.48 -12.60
C LEU A 73 -37.62 -3.18 -13.73
N PRO A 74 -38.01 -4.40 -14.15
CA PRO A 74 -37.35 -5.01 -15.30
C PRO A 74 -37.56 -4.07 -16.48
N LEU A 75 -36.48 -3.53 -17.06
CA LEU A 75 -36.55 -2.67 -18.25
C LEU A 75 -37.39 -3.32 -19.36
N ALA A 76 -37.32 -4.64 -19.49
CA ALA A 76 -38.12 -5.44 -20.43
C ALA A 76 -39.63 -5.50 -20.14
N ARG A 77 -40.10 -5.01 -18.98
CA ARG A 77 -41.51 -4.99 -18.55
C ARG A 77 -42.01 -3.59 -18.21
N LEU A 78 -41.21 -2.56 -18.49
CA LEU A 78 -41.59 -1.18 -18.23
C LEU A 78 -42.46 -0.64 -19.36
N GLU A 79 -43.79 -0.77 -19.23
CA GLU A 79 -44.73 -0.30 -20.26
C GLU A 79 -45.06 1.20 -20.13
N ARG A 80 -44.92 1.77 -18.92
CA ARG A 80 -45.06 3.21 -18.62
C ARG A 80 -44.09 3.62 -17.52
N SER A 81 -43.39 4.75 -17.71
CA SER A 81 -42.59 5.40 -16.66
C SER A 81 -43.43 6.45 -15.93
N ASN A 82 -43.31 6.52 -14.61
CA ASN A 82 -43.81 7.68 -13.86
C ASN A 82 -42.80 8.84 -14.05
N PRO A 83 -43.23 10.05 -14.44
CA PRO A 83 -42.34 11.21 -14.58
C PRO A 83 -41.59 11.59 -13.30
N ASP A 84 -42.07 11.18 -12.12
CA ASP A 84 -41.39 11.40 -10.84
C ASP A 84 -40.28 10.38 -10.53
N TRP A 85 -40.15 9.31 -11.32
CA TRP A 85 -39.10 8.30 -11.11
C TRP A 85 -37.73 8.83 -11.49
N LYS A 86 -36.78 8.68 -10.57
CA LYS A 86 -35.37 8.98 -10.83
C LYS A 86 -34.69 7.76 -11.45
N PRO A 87 -33.57 7.92 -12.17
CA PRO A 87 -32.80 6.77 -12.68
C PRO A 87 -32.49 5.71 -11.61
N ALA A 88 -32.26 6.13 -10.37
CA ALA A 88 -32.05 5.25 -9.22
C ALA A 88 -33.29 4.42 -8.78
N ASP A 89 -34.50 4.86 -9.14
CA ASP A 89 -35.77 4.16 -8.88
C ASP A 89 -36.07 3.08 -9.94
N ILE A 90 -35.45 3.20 -11.12
CA ILE A 90 -35.63 2.29 -12.25
C ILE A 90 -34.49 1.27 -12.28
N TRP A 91 -33.28 1.68 -11.88
CA TRP A 91 -32.07 0.89 -12.06
C TRP A 91 -31.04 1.14 -10.93
N TYR A 92 -30.41 0.07 -10.42
CA TYR A 92 -29.46 0.12 -9.30
C TYR A 92 -28.27 -0.84 -9.54
N PRO A 93 -27.02 -0.42 -9.24
CA PRO A 93 -25.80 -1.15 -9.65
C PRO A 93 -25.46 -2.41 -8.86
N GLY A 94 -26.26 -2.81 -7.86
CA GLY A 94 -26.12 -4.13 -7.24
C GLY A 94 -26.66 -4.18 -5.82
N HIS A 95 -27.50 -5.16 -5.51
CA HIS A 95 -28.11 -5.33 -4.18
C HIS A 95 -27.30 -6.30 -3.33
N MET A 96 -27.00 -5.92 -2.07
CA MET A 96 -26.38 -6.82 -1.10
C MET A 96 -27.45 -7.62 -0.37
N VAL A 97 -27.42 -8.94 -0.52
CA VAL A 97 -28.33 -9.87 0.16
C VAL A 97 -27.72 -10.28 1.48
N VAL A 98 -28.41 -10.02 2.60
CA VAL A 98 -28.00 -10.43 3.93
C VAL A 98 -28.08 -11.96 4.04
N ARG A 99 -26.99 -12.60 4.49
CA ARG A 99 -26.87 -14.07 4.61
C ARG A 99 -26.93 -14.54 6.05
N SER A 100 -26.24 -13.84 6.94
CA SER A 100 -26.32 -14.12 8.38
C SER A 100 -26.32 -12.82 9.17
N ARG A 101 -26.91 -12.88 10.37
CA ARG A 101 -26.93 -11.80 11.34
C ARG A 101 -26.82 -12.38 12.75
N GLU A 102 -26.17 -11.64 13.63
CA GLU A 102 -26.04 -12.00 15.04
C GLU A 102 -26.03 -10.74 15.88
N ALA A 103 -26.64 -10.78 17.07
CA ALA A 103 -26.55 -9.71 18.05
C ALA A 103 -26.50 -10.32 19.47
N GLY A 104 -25.60 -9.80 20.31
CA GLY A 104 -25.38 -10.25 21.68
C GLY A 104 -25.17 -9.07 22.62
N ALA A 105 -25.76 -9.16 23.81
CA ALA A 105 -25.59 -8.17 24.87
C ALA A 105 -24.30 -8.45 25.65
N GLU A 106 -23.65 -7.38 26.13
CA GLU A 106 -22.50 -7.44 27.02
C GLU A 106 -22.76 -6.54 28.23
N ARG A 107 -22.04 -6.75 29.34
CA ARG A 107 -22.32 -6.06 30.62
C ARG A 107 -22.33 -4.53 30.49
N HIS A 108 -21.44 -3.98 29.66
CA HIS A 108 -21.30 -2.54 29.40
C HIS A 108 -21.27 -2.23 27.90
N GLY A 109 -22.01 -3.02 27.12
CA GLY A 109 -21.97 -2.91 25.67
C GLY A 109 -22.82 -3.93 24.93
N GLY A 110 -22.53 -4.10 23.66
CA GLY A 110 -23.07 -5.19 22.86
C GLY A 110 -22.26 -5.41 21.59
N ARG A 111 -22.42 -6.60 21.02
CA ARG A 111 -21.80 -7.02 19.77
C ARG A 111 -22.87 -7.39 18.77
N PHE A 112 -22.66 -7.06 17.50
CA PHE A 112 -23.57 -7.43 16.43
C PHE A 112 -22.82 -7.53 15.11
N SER A 113 -23.25 -8.44 14.25
CA SER A 113 -22.56 -8.69 12.99
C SER A 113 -23.54 -9.10 11.90
N LEU A 114 -23.13 -8.87 10.66
CA LEU A 114 -23.89 -9.19 9.47
C LEU A 114 -22.93 -9.71 8.40
N THR A 115 -23.31 -10.79 7.71
CA THR A 115 -22.68 -11.15 6.43
C THR A 115 -23.65 -10.89 5.29
N SER A 116 -23.13 -10.48 4.16
CA SER A 116 -23.90 -10.22 2.95
C SER A 116 -23.13 -10.64 1.71
N THR A 117 -23.83 -10.90 0.62
CA THR A 117 -23.24 -11.17 -0.70
C THR A 117 -23.91 -10.29 -1.74
N PRO A 118 -23.19 -9.73 -2.73
CA PRO A 118 -23.82 -9.10 -3.87
C PRO A 118 -24.73 -10.11 -4.57
N ALA A 119 -25.94 -9.72 -4.93
CA ALA A 119 -26.89 -10.57 -5.63
C ALA A 119 -26.24 -11.14 -6.90
N GLY A 120 -26.26 -12.47 -7.06
CA GLY A 120 -25.65 -13.16 -8.20
C GLY A 120 -24.12 -13.30 -8.14
N ARG A 121 -23.46 -12.93 -7.03
CA ARG A 121 -22.02 -13.16 -6.83
C ARG A 121 -21.75 -13.86 -5.49
N ASN A 122 -20.57 -14.47 -5.39
CA ASN A 122 -20.15 -15.26 -4.23
C ASN A 122 -19.18 -14.51 -3.29
N THR A 123 -18.89 -13.22 -3.56
CA THR A 123 -18.06 -12.41 -2.65
C THR A 123 -18.84 -12.14 -1.37
N THR A 124 -18.39 -12.68 -0.25
CA THR A 124 -18.95 -12.39 1.07
C THR A 124 -18.35 -11.11 1.63
N LEU A 125 -19.18 -10.18 2.08
CA LEU A 125 -18.82 -9.03 2.89
C LEU A 125 -19.31 -9.26 4.32
N ALA A 126 -18.40 -9.20 5.28
CA ALA A 126 -18.72 -9.27 6.69
C ALA A 126 -18.55 -7.91 7.35
N GLN A 127 -19.52 -7.56 8.18
CA GLN A 127 -19.51 -6.38 9.04
C GLN A 127 -19.66 -6.87 10.48
N ALA A 128 -18.79 -6.42 11.36
CA ALA A 128 -18.91 -6.68 12.79
C ALA A 128 -18.76 -5.38 13.55
N ALA A 129 -19.68 -5.14 14.47
CA ALA A 129 -19.70 -3.96 15.31
C ALA A 129 -19.66 -4.37 16.78
N ARG A 130 -18.92 -3.57 17.57
CA ARG A 130 -19.05 -3.53 19.02
C ARG A 130 -19.43 -2.12 19.44
N VAL A 131 -20.29 -2.03 20.44
CA VAL A 131 -20.63 -0.76 21.08
C VAL A 131 -20.38 -0.88 22.57
N SER A 132 -19.74 0.14 23.14
CA SER A 132 -19.52 0.28 24.58
C SER A 132 -20.13 1.57 25.11
N TRP A 133 -20.54 1.59 26.36
CA TRP A 133 -21.05 2.77 27.05
C TRP A 133 -20.56 2.88 28.50
N ASP A 134 -20.81 4.02 29.13
CA ASP A 134 -20.41 4.29 30.51
C ASP A 134 -20.93 3.23 31.50
N ARG A 135 -20.12 2.88 32.51
CA ARG A 135 -20.44 1.79 33.44
C ARG A 135 -21.66 2.05 34.31
N ASP A 136 -22.05 3.31 34.48
CA ASP A 136 -22.98 3.82 35.47
C ASP A 136 -24.33 4.27 34.85
N LEU A 137 -24.75 3.68 33.72
CA LEU A 137 -26.06 3.95 33.13
C LEU A 137 -27.21 3.57 34.11
N PRO A 138 -28.06 4.53 34.53
CA PRO A 138 -29.10 4.26 35.54
C PRO A 138 -30.17 3.29 35.02
N ARG A 139 -30.42 2.22 35.77
CA ARG A 139 -31.42 1.18 35.45
C ARG A 139 -31.33 0.70 33.99
N ALA A 140 -30.11 0.49 33.52
CA ALA A 140 -29.85 0.05 32.16
C ALA A 140 -30.46 -1.32 31.88
N ALA A 141 -31.12 -1.45 30.74
CA ALA A 141 -31.61 -2.72 30.20
C ALA A 141 -31.22 -2.79 28.72
N THR A 142 -30.58 -3.89 28.33
CA THR A 142 -30.13 -4.11 26.95
C THR A 142 -31.08 -5.06 26.23
N ARG A 143 -31.44 -4.72 25.00
CA ARG A 143 -32.22 -5.58 24.09
C ARG A 143 -31.42 -5.79 22.80
N THR A 144 -31.30 -7.04 22.36
CA THR A 144 -30.70 -7.36 21.06
C THR A 144 -31.76 -7.85 20.09
N VAL A 145 -31.57 -7.51 18.81
CA VAL A 145 -32.45 -7.92 17.72
C VAL A 145 -31.60 -8.32 16.53
N ALA A 146 -31.76 -9.56 16.06
CA ALA A 146 -31.20 -10.04 14.79
C ALA A 146 -32.36 -10.54 13.93
N ALA A 147 -32.98 -9.62 13.20
CA ALA A 147 -34.22 -9.89 12.45
C ALA A 147 -34.25 -9.11 11.13
N GLY A 148 -34.91 -9.69 10.13
CA GLY A 148 -34.90 -9.17 8.75
C GLY A 148 -33.46 -9.01 8.23
N ASP A 149 -33.19 -7.86 7.64
CA ASP A 149 -31.87 -7.51 7.12
C ASP A 149 -31.03 -6.71 8.13
N SER A 150 -31.30 -6.84 9.44
CA SER A 150 -30.62 -6.04 10.46
C SER A 150 -30.14 -6.85 11.67
N ALA A 151 -29.05 -6.37 12.26
CA ALA A 151 -28.54 -6.78 13.57
C ALA A 151 -28.35 -5.53 14.43
N MET A 152 -28.94 -5.50 15.63
CA MET A 152 -29.05 -4.31 16.46
C MET A 152 -28.86 -4.61 17.95
N VAL A 153 -28.25 -3.66 18.64
CA VAL A 153 -28.23 -3.54 20.11
C VAL A 153 -28.97 -2.25 20.50
N GLU A 154 -29.93 -2.35 21.39
CA GLU A 154 -30.62 -1.22 22.05
C GLU A 154 -30.27 -1.22 23.53
N VAL A 155 -29.96 -0.06 24.09
CA VAL A 155 -29.86 0.14 25.54
C VAL A 155 -30.89 1.18 25.99
N ALA A 156 -31.66 0.81 26.99
CA ALA A 156 -32.65 1.66 27.64
C ALA A 156 -32.17 2.01 29.06
N PHE A 157 -32.21 3.28 29.45
CA PHE A 157 -31.78 3.74 30.77
C PHE A 157 -32.59 4.97 31.21
N ASP A 158 -32.55 5.29 32.50
CA ASP A 158 -33.22 6.47 33.05
C ASP A 158 -32.27 7.67 32.96
N ALA A 159 -32.62 8.64 32.13
CA ALA A 159 -31.83 9.84 31.94
C ALA A 159 -31.99 10.81 33.11
N VAL A 160 -30.91 11.52 33.43
CA VAL A 160 -30.80 12.52 34.49
C VAL A 160 -30.49 13.88 33.84
N PRO A 161 -31.23 14.94 34.17
CA PRO A 161 -30.94 16.29 33.67
C PRO A 161 -29.49 16.71 33.95
N GLY A 162 -28.82 17.28 32.94
CA GLY A 162 -27.43 17.75 33.00
C GLY A 162 -26.37 16.65 32.87
N ARG A 163 -26.75 15.37 32.85
CA ARG A 163 -25.78 14.27 32.71
C ARG A 163 -25.50 13.99 31.23
N THR A 164 -24.22 13.82 30.91
CA THR A 164 -23.74 13.34 29.61
C THR A 164 -23.53 11.83 29.62
N TYR A 165 -24.01 11.16 28.58
CA TYR A 165 -23.88 9.72 28.35
C TYR A 165 -23.03 9.47 27.11
N ARG A 166 -22.00 8.63 27.22
CA ARG A 166 -21.09 8.34 26.12
C ARG A 166 -21.27 6.93 25.58
N PHE A 167 -21.22 6.83 24.27
CA PHE A 167 -21.26 5.58 23.52
C PHE A 167 -20.15 5.60 22.47
N VAL A 168 -19.42 4.50 22.35
CA VAL A 168 -18.41 4.30 21.32
C VAL A 168 -18.79 3.06 20.54
N GLN A 169 -19.05 3.21 19.25
CA GLN A 169 -19.25 2.12 18.32
C GLN A 169 -18.00 1.98 17.44
N VAL A 170 -17.45 0.78 17.38
CA VAL A 170 -16.42 0.39 16.42
C VAL A 170 -17.02 -0.60 15.45
N VAL A 171 -16.78 -0.40 14.16
CA VAL A 171 -17.24 -1.27 13.08
C VAL A 171 -16.03 -1.73 12.28
N SER A 172 -15.88 -3.05 12.09
CA SER A 172 -14.95 -3.64 11.13
C SER A 172 -15.71 -4.13 9.90
N VAL A 173 -15.14 -3.87 8.72
CA VAL A 173 -15.66 -4.31 7.41
C VAL A 173 -14.57 -5.11 6.69
N VAL A 174 -14.84 -6.39 6.43
CA VAL A 174 -13.89 -7.32 5.80
C VAL A 174 -14.60 -8.10 4.70
N SER A 175 -13.94 -8.28 3.57
CA SER A 175 -14.46 -9.06 2.45
C SER A 175 -13.72 -10.40 2.31
N SER A 176 -14.37 -11.37 1.67
CA SER A 176 -13.73 -12.62 1.24
C SER A 176 -12.61 -12.42 0.20
N ALA A 177 -12.50 -11.21 -0.38
CA ALA A 177 -11.35 -10.85 -1.23
C ALA A 177 -10.09 -10.54 -0.40
N ASP A 178 -10.26 -10.17 0.88
CA ASP A 178 -9.16 -9.90 1.81
C ASP A 178 -8.58 -11.17 2.46
N GLY A 179 -9.22 -12.32 2.21
CA GLY A 179 -8.89 -13.60 2.82
C GLY A 179 -10.15 -14.39 3.19
N PRO A 180 -10.03 -15.70 3.41
CA PRO A 180 -11.16 -16.48 3.91
C PRO A 180 -11.53 -16.18 5.38
N TYR A 181 -12.65 -16.77 5.81
CA TYR A 181 -13.38 -16.44 7.05
C TYR A 181 -13.57 -14.93 7.37
N PRO A 182 -14.11 -14.12 6.44
CA PRO A 182 -14.23 -12.67 6.63
C PRO A 182 -14.99 -12.27 7.91
N LEU A 183 -15.98 -13.07 8.34
CA LEU A 183 -16.73 -12.80 9.57
C LEU A 183 -15.89 -12.95 10.83
N ILE A 184 -15.04 -13.97 10.92
CA ILE A 184 -14.17 -14.20 12.09
C ILE A 184 -13.18 -13.03 12.19
N ARG A 185 -12.58 -12.67 11.06
CA ARG A 185 -11.65 -11.54 11.00
C ARG A 185 -12.31 -10.22 11.38
N ALA A 186 -13.48 -9.90 10.83
CA ALA A 186 -14.21 -8.68 11.18
C ALA A 186 -14.54 -8.62 12.68
N LYS A 187 -15.04 -9.71 13.26
CA LYS A 187 -15.34 -9.80 14.70
C LYS A 187 -14.10 -9.56 15.57
N ARG A 188 -12.97 -10.17 15.20
CA ARG A 188 -11.69 -10.01 15.91
C ARG A 188 -11.14 -8.59 15.80
N GLU A 189 -11.17 -7.99 14.62
CA GLU A 189 -10.70 -6.62 14.43
C GLU A 189 -11.55 -5.62 15.24
N ALA A 190 -12.88 -5.77 15.24
CA ALA A 190 -13.76 -4.94 16.06
C ALA A 190 -13.52 -5.13 17.57
N GLU A 191 -13.23 -6.35 18.01
CA GLU A 191 -12.88 -6.66 19.41
C GLU A 191 -11.58 -6.00 19.85
N LEU A 192 -10.50 -6.19 19.09
CA LEU A 192 -9.20 -5.61 19.39
C LEU A 192 -9.25 -4.08 19.39
N ALA A 193 -9.99 -3.49 18.44
CA ALA A 193 -10.18 -2.05 18.38
C ALA A 193 -11.01 -1.52 19.55
N GLN A 194 -12.07 -2.22 19.95
CA GLN A 194 -12.85 -1.86 21.13
C GLN A 194 -12.00 -1.87 22.41
N ALA A 195 -11.06 -2.83 22.53
CA ALA A 195 -10.13 -2.91 23.67
C ALA A 195 -9.09 -1.77 23.70
N ARG A 196 -8.67 -1.26 22.53
CA ARG A 196 -7.78 -0.07 22.41
C ARG A 196 -8.46 1.23 22.84
N GLY A 197 -9.78 1.31 22.71
CA GLY A 197 -10.57 2.49 23.07
C GLY A 197 -10.50 3.64 22.05
N TYR A 198 -11.48 4.54 22.13
CA TYR A 198 -11.67 5.63 21.16
C TYR A 198 -10.44 6.55 21.05
N ASP A 199 -9.88 7.02 22.17
CA ASP A 199 -8.82 8.03 22.13
C ASP A 199 -7.55 7.51 21.46
N SER A 200 -7.19 6.23 21.68
CA SER A 200 -6.07 5.60 20.97
C SER A 200 -6.36 5.52 19.47
N LEU A 201 -7.54 5.04 19.08
CA LEU A 201 -7.92 4.89 17.67
C LEU A 201 -7.95 6.25 16.95
N ALA A 202 -8.45 7.29 17.60
CA ALA A 202 -8.49 8.65 17.07
C ALA A 202 -7.07 9.23 16.93
N ALA A 203 -6.19 9.00 17.92
CA ALA A 203 -4.79 9.43 17.86
C ALA A 203 -4.00 8.69 16.77
N ASP A 204 -4.21 7.38 16.62
CA ASP A 204 -3.61 6.58 15.53
C ASP A 204 -4.06 7.07 14.15
N ASN A 205 -5.36 7.32 13.99
CA ASN A 205 -5.91 7.91 12.77
C ASN A 205 -5.33 9.31 12.49
N ALA A 206 -5.26 10.18 13.49
CA ALA A 206 -4.70 11.52 13.35
C ALA A 206 -3.22 11.49 12.96
N ARG A 207 -2.41 10.58 13.55
CA ARG A 207 -1.01 10.37 13.15
C ARG A 207 -0.90 9.89 11.71
N ALA A 208 -1.74 8.94 11.31
CA ALA A 208 -1.73 8.41 9.96
C ALA A 208 -2.10 9.50 8.93
N TRP A 209 -3.08 10.35 9.23
CA TRP A 209 -3.39 11.51 8.40
C TRP A 209 -2.30 12.59 8.42
N ALA A 210 -1.68 12.86 9.57
CA ALA A 210 -0.58 13.82 9.67
C ALA A 210 0.59 13.44 8.75
N SER A 211 0.91 12.14 8.67
CA SER A 211 1.92 11.63 7.73
C SER A 211 1.52 11.86 6.26
N ARG A 212 0.24 11.69 5.91
CA ARG A 212 -0.25 12.05 4.55
C ARG A 212 -0.17 13.55 4.28
N TRP A 213 -0.41 14.38 5.29
CA TRP A 213 -0.31 15.83 5.16
C TRP A 213 1.12 16.40 5.22
N GLU A 214 2.15 15.56 5.34
CA GLU A 214 3.54 16.01 5.14
C GLU A 214 3.74 16.56 3.72
N SER A 215 3.04 15.98 2.75
CA SER A 215 2.88 16.52 1.39
C SER A 215 1.62 17.39 1.35
N ASP A 216 1.81 18.70 1.26
CA ASP A 216 0.75 19.73 1.26
C ASP A 216 0.99 20.71 0.10
N ILE A 217 -0.07 21.43 -0.28
CA ILE A 217 -0.02 22.50 -1.27
C ILE A 217 -0.46 23.79 -0.57
N GLU A 218 0.50 24.68 -0.34
CA GLU A 218 0.31 25.93 0.36
C GLU A 218 0.18 27.09 -0.63
N ILE A 219 -0.90 27.86 -0.52
CA ILE A 219 -1.21 29.03 -1.34
C ILE A 219 -1.28 30.26 -0.43
N GLU A 220 -0.42 31.23 -0.69
CA GLU A 220 -0.47 32.56 -0.08
C GLU A 220 -1.16 33.55 -1.05
N GLY A 221 -1.94 34.49 -0.50
CA GLY A 221 -2.72 35.47 -1.27
C GLY A 221 -4.21 35.14 -1.43
N ASP A 222 -4.60 33.86 -1.38
CA ASP A 222 -5.99 33.41 -1.53
C ASP A 222 -6.39 32.30 -0.53
N PRO A 223 -6.92 32.66 0.65
CA PRO A 223 -7.35 31.70 1.67
C PRO A 223 -8.53 30.81 1.25
N GLN A 224 -9.36 31.25 0.30
CA GLN A 224 -10.45 30.43 -0.20
C GLN A 224 -9.90 29.34 -1.12
N LEU A 225 -9.04 29.71 -2.07
CA LEU A 225 -8.38 28.76 -2.96
C LEU A 225 -7.50 27.77 -2.19
N GLN A 226 -6.84 28.21 -1.12
CA GLN A 226 -6.12 27.32 -0.20
C GLN A 226 -7.02 26.22 0.37
N ARG A 227 -8.26 26.54 0.79
CA ARG A 227 -9.22 25.55 1.30
C ARG A 227 -9.68 24.60 0.20
N VAL A 228 -9.91 25.11 -1.00
CA VAL A 228 -10.33 24.32 -2.18
C VAL A 228 -9.24 23.33 -2.59
N VAL A 229 -7.99 23.76 -2.70
CA VAL A 229 -6.87 22.88 -3.06
C VAL A 229 -6.66 21.78 -2.02
N ARG A 230 -6.77 22.12 -0.72
CA ARG A 230 -6.69 21.12 0.34
C ARG A 230 -7.90 20.17 0.33
N SER A 231 -9.11 20.61 -0.03
CA SER A 231 -10.25 19.69 -0.15
C SER A 231 -10.07 18.71 -1.31
N MET A 232 -9.56 19.18 -2.45
CA MET A 232 -9.23 18.33 -3.60
C MET A 232 -8.18 17.27 -3.25
N LEU A 233 -7.08 17.66 -2.60
CA LEU A 233 -6.07 16.70 -2.14
C LEU A 233 -6.62 15.75 -1.08
N PHE A 234 -7.42 16.25 -0.14
CA PHE A 234 -8.07 15.43 0.89
C PHE A 234 -8.97 14.35 0.29
N TYR A 235 -9.87 14.69 -0.66
CA TYR A 235 -10.79 13.72 -1.25
C TYR A 235 -10.09 12.68 -2.12
N LEU A 236 -9.01 13.09 -2.81
CA LEU A 236 -8.17 12.17 -3.56
C LEU A 236 -7.47 11.18 -2.61
N LEU A 237 -6.87 11.67 -1.51
CA LEU A 237 -6.26 10.84 -0.48
C LEU A 237 -7.28 9.96 0.24
N ALA A 238 -8.49 10.45 0.49
CA ALA A 238 -9.59 9.70 1.08
C ALA A 238 -10.00 8.49 0.21
N SER A 239 -9.81 8.59 -1.11
CA SER A 239 -10.24 7.61 -2.09
C SER A 239 -9.15 6.62 -2.53
N ALA A 240 -7.91 6.79 -2.03
CA ALA A 240 -6.77 5.98 -2.43
C ALA A 240 -5.93 5.53 -1.22
N ASN A 241 -5.22 4.42 -1.36
CA ASN A 241 -4.29 3.93 -0.34
C ASN A 241 -3.12 3.17 -0.96
N ALA A 242 -2.00 3.12 -0.23
CA ALA A 242 -0.84 2.35 -0.61
C ALA A 242 -1.10 0.84 -0.50
N ASP A 243 -0.34 0.04 -1.24
CA ASP A 243 -0.33 -1.43 -1.19
C ASP A 243 -1.67 -2.12 -1.45
N THR A 244 -2.60 -1.46 -2.15
CA THR A 244 -3.91 -2.05 -2.51
C THR A 244 -3.86 -2.74 -3.87
N ARG A 245 -3.02 -2.25 -4.79
CA ARG A 245 -3.02 -2.66 -6.22
C ARG A 245 -4.41 -2.50 -6.86
N LEU A 246 -5.14 -1.47 -6.43
CA LEU A 246 -6.43 -1.03 -6.95
C LEU A 246 -6.26 0.35 -7.61
N GLY A 247 -7.03 0.59 -8.67
CA GLY A 247 -7.20 1.92 -9.24
C GLY A 247 -8.16 2.78 -8.42
N VAL A 248 -8.33 4.04 -8.81
CA VAL A 248 -9.28 4.96 -8.17
C VAL A 248 -10.45 5.22 -9.14
N PRO A 249 -11.71 4.97 -8.74
CA PRO A 249 -12.88 5.31 -9.54
C PRO A 249 -13.08 6.83 -9.66
N PRO A 250 -13.78 7.34 -10.70
CA PRO A 250 -13.98 8.79 -10.89
C PRO A 250 -14.64 9.51 -9.70
N MET A 251 -15.51 8.80 -8.96
CA MET A 251 -16.21 9.30 -7.77
C MET A 251 -15.59 8.81 -6.45
N GLY A 252 -14.38 8.24 -6.51
CA GLY A 252 -13.78 7.57 -5.37
C GLY A 252 -14.71 6.49 -4.80
N LEU A 253 -14.93 6.54 -3.48
CA LEU A 253 -15.87 5.66 -2.77
C LEU A 253 -17.06 6.43 -2.16
N SER A 254 -17.32 7.66 -2.62
CA SER A 254 -18.36 8.53 -2.06
C SER A 254 -19.77 8.25 -2.58
N SER A 255 -19.87 7.66 -3.77
CA SER A 255 -21.13 7.44 -4.48
C SER A 255 -21.10 6.13 -5.28
N ALA A 256 -22.27 5.68 -5.72
CA ALA A 256 -22.40 4.56 -6.64
C ALA A 256 -22.31 4.99 -8.13
N GLY A 257 -21.98 6.26 -8.40
CA GLY A 257 -21.73 6.75 -9.76
C GLY A 257 -20.55 5.99 -10.39
N TYR A 258 -20.69 5.64 -11.66
CA TYR A 258 -19.74 4.82 -12.42
C TYR A 258 -19.37 3.48 -11.75
N TYR A 259 -20.22 2.97 -10.85
CA TYR A 259 -20.17 1.61 -10.31
C TYR A 259 -18.92 1.23 -9.52
N GLY A 260 -18.07 2.20 -9.19
CA GLY A 260 -16.74 1.92 -8.66
C GLY A 260 -15.80 1.28 -9.68
N HIS A 261 -16.11 1.36 -10.97
CA HIS A 261 -15.24 0.89 -12.05
C HIS A 261 -14.04 1.83 -12.23
N ILE A 262 -12.96 1.27 -12.79
CA ILE A 262 -11.71 1.97 -13.03
C ILE A 262 -11.62 2.35 -14.50
N PHE A 263 -11.52 3.65 -14.76
CA PHE A 263 -11.42 4.26 -16.09
C PHE A 263 -9.98 4.72 -16.35
N TRP A 264 -9.72 5.27 -17.55
CA TRP A 264 -8.52 6.06 -17.84
C TRP A 264 -8.32 7.21 -16.83
N ASP A 265 -9.38 7.63 -16.13
CA ASP A 265 -9.33 8.64 -15.08
C ASP A 265 -8.29 8.39 -14.01
N SER A 266 -8.18 7.12 -13.60
CA SER A 266 -7.21 6.71 -12.61
C SER A 266 -5.79 7.04 -13.07
N ASP A 267 -5.49 6.80 -14.35
CA ASP A 267 -4.14 6.87 -14.92
C ASP A 267 -3.77 8.29 -15.39
N THR A 268 -4.74 9.05 -15.92
CA THR A 268 -4.48 10.35 -16.55
C THR A 268 -4.70 11.53 -15.61
N TRP A 269 -5.72 11.46 -14.74
CA TRP A 269 -6.17 12.60 -13.96
C TRP A 269 -5.70 12.54 -12.51
N MET A 270 -5.90 11.39 -11.86
CA MET A 270 -5.63 11.20 -10.43
C MET A 270 -4.18 10.79 -10.15
N PHE A 271 -3.58 9.99 -11.03
CA PHE A 271 -2.24 9.45 -10.84
C PHE A 271 -1.11 10.49 -10.84
N PRO A 272 -1.02 11.45 -11.77
CA PRO A 272 0.11 12.40 -11.80
C PRO A 272 0.31 13.24 -10.52
N PRO A 273 -0.73 13.83 -9.89
CA PRO A 273 -0.54 14.57 -8.64
C PRO A 273 -0.18 13.64 -7.48
N LEU A 274 -0.73 12.42 -7.42
CA LEU A 274 -0.34 11.41 -6.43
C LEU A 274 1.10 10.95 -6.62
N LEU A 275 1.57 10.82 -7.87
CA LEU A 275 2.91 10.31 -8.16
C LEU A 275 4.01 11.13 -7.50
N VAL A 276 3.86 12.45 -7.47
CA VAL A 276 4.87 13.37 -6.93
C VAL A 276 4.62 13.74 -5.48
N THR A 277 3.39 13.58 -4.97
CA THR A 277 3.07 13.87 -3.55
C THR A 277 3.09 12.63 -2.65
N HIS A 278 2.68 11.48 -3.19
CA HIS A 278 2.42 10.21 -2.50
C HIS A 278 2.76 9.01 -3.41
N PRO A 279 4.04 8.79 -3.79
CA PRO A 279 4.44 7.76 -4.75
C PRO A 279 4.07 6.33 -4.32
N ASP A 280 3.92 6.07 -3.02
CA ASP A 280 3.45 4.80 -2.45
C ASP A 280 1.97 4.52 -2.81
N ILE A 281 1.13 5.55 -2.77
CA ILE A 281 -0.26 5.47 -3.21
C ILE A 281 -0.32 5.35 -4.73
N ALA A 282 0.44 6.17 -5.45
CA ALA A 282 0.47 6.14 -6.91
C ALA A 282 0.91 4.76 -7.46
N HIS A 283 1.82 4.07 -6.76
CA HIS A 283 2.20 2.70 -7.10
C HIS A 283 1.01 1.74 -7.15
N SER A 284 0.01 1.86 -6.26
CA SER A 284 -1.19 1.01 -6.29
C SER A 284 -1.94 1.10 -7.64
N LEU A 285 -2.01 2.29 -8.23
CA LEU A 285 -2.74 2.55 -9.48
C LEU A 285 -2.05 1.87 -10.66
N VAL A 286 -0.72 2.03 -10.79
CA VAL A 286 0.04 1.33 -11.85
C VAL A 286 0.15 -0.18 -11.60
N ALA A 287 0.18 -0.61 -10.34
CA ALA A 287 0.18 -2.03 -9.98
C ALA A 287 -1.17 -2.72 -10.21
N PHE A 288 -2.28 -1.95 -10.22
CA PHE A 288 -3.57 -2.44 -10.70
C PHE A 288 -3.47 -2.87 -12.16
N ARG A 289 -2.97 -1.99 -13.03
CA ARG A 289 -2.79 -2.29 -14.47
C ARG A 289 -1.84 -3.46 -14.69
N GLY A 290 -0.74 -3.55 -13.94
CA GLY A 290 0.15 -4.71 -13.97
C GLY A 290 -0.53 -6.03 -13.54
N ARG A 291 -1.34 -5.99 -12.47
CA ARG A 291 -2.11 -7.16 -12.00
C ARG A 291 -3.16 -7.61 -13.02
N THR A 292 -3.75 -6.68 -13.76
CA THR A 292 -4.86 -6.93 -14.70
C THR A 292 -4.43 -7.10 -16.15
N LEU A 293 -3.12 -7.08 -16.44
CA LEU A 293 -2.57 -7.28 -17.79
C LEU A 293 -3.08 -8.56 -18.47
N GLY A 294 -3.32 -9.64 -17.70
CA GLY A 294 -3.88 -10.88 -18.23
C GLY A 294 -5.27 -10.70 -18.85
N ALA A 295 -6.16 -9.96 -18.18
CA ALA A 295 -7.51 -9.68 -18.68
C ALA A 295 -7.47 -8.77 -19.92
N ALA A 296 -6.56 -7.78 -19.96
CA ALA A 296 -6.38 -6.91 -21.12
C ALA A 296 -5.86 -7.68 -22.37
N ARG A 297 -4.98 -8.67 -22.17
CA ARG A 297 -4.52 -9.56 -23.26
C ARG A 297 -5.63 -10.45 -23.80
N GLU A 298 -6.43 -11.02 -22.90
CA GLU A 298 -7.59 -11.83 -23.28
C GLU A 298 -8.57 -11.01 -24.13
N ARG A 299 -8.85 -9.79 -23.68
CA ARG A 299 -9.72 -8.86 -24.40
C ARG A 299 -9.17 -8.47 -25.77
N ALA A 300 -7.86 -8.20 -25.89
CA ALA A 300 -7.24 -7.93 -27.20
C ALA A 300 -7.48 -9.10 -28.17
N ARG A 301 -7.22 -10.33 -27.71
CA ARG A 301 -7.42 -11.56 -28.48
C ARG A 301 -8.88 -11.75 -28.91
N GLU A 302 -9.83 -11.50 -28.01
CA GLU A 302 -11.27 -11.58 -28.29
C GLU A 302 -11.71 -10.59 -29.36
N ASN A 303 -11.03 -9.45 -29.49
CA ASN A 303 -11.27 -8.43 -30.51
C ASN A 303 -10.38 -8.59 -31.75
N GLY A 304 -9.64 -9.70 -31.88
CA GLY A 304 -8.79 -9.99 -33.05
C GLY A 304 -7.45 -9.26 -33.07
N TYR A 305 -7.04 -8.63 -31.95
CA TYR A 305 -5.80 -7.89 -31.82
C TYR A 305 -4.73 -8.68 -31.05
N ARG A 306 -3.47 -8.24 -31.18
CA ARG A 306 -2.34 -8.72 -30.34
C ARG A 306 -2.14 -7.79 -29.15
N GLY A 307 -1.24 -8.17 -28.24
CA GLY A 307 -0.88 -7.33 -27.11
C GLY A 307 -1.97 -7.23 -26.04
N ALA A 308 -2.11 -6.06 -25.43
CA ALA A 308 -3.06 -5.79 -24.36
C ALA A 308 -3.96 -4.60 -24.70
N MET A 309 -5.28 -4.83 -24.68
CA MET A 309 -6.32 -3.83 -24.88
C MET A 309 -7.02 -3.63 -23.53
N TYR A 310 -6.74 -2.52 -22.84
CA TYR A 310 -7.37 -2.27 -21.55
C TYR A 310 -8.84 -1.85 -21.72
N PRO A 311 -9.73 -2.21 -20.77
CA PRO A 311 -11.11 -1.78 -20.79
C PRO A 311 -11.32 -0.27 -20.65
N TRP A 312 -12.43 0.21 -21.21
CA TRP A 312 -12.96 1.53 -20.92
C TRP A 312 -13.40 1.61 -19.45
N GLU A 313 -14.28 0.69 -19.04
CA GLU A 313 -14.63 0.46 -17.64
C GLU A 313 -14.09 -0.89 -17.17
N ALA A 314 -13.12 -0.85 -16.25
CA ALA A 314 -12.56 -2.05 -15.65
C ALA A 314 -13.18 -2.36 -14.28
N ASP A 315 -13.59 -3.60 -14.05
CA ASP A 315 -13.94 -4.09 -12.72
C ASP A 315 -12.70 -4.29 -11.83
N GLU A 316 -12.88 -4.74 -10.58
CA GLU A 316 -11.77 -4.98 -9.64
C GLU A 316 -10.78 -6.07 -10.10
N ARG A 317 -11.16 -6.86 -11.10
CA ARG A 317 -10.35 -7.92 -11.73
C ARG A 317 -9.76 -7.48 -13.07
N GLY A 318 -10.08 -6.27 -13.54
CA GLY A 318 -9.59 -5.71 -14.79
C GLY A 318 -10.33 -6.16 -16.04
N ARG A 319 -11.54 -6.73 -15.90
CA ARG A 319 -12.35 -7.17 -17.04
C ARG A 319 -13.22 -6.03 -17.55
N GLU A 320 -13.57 -6.09 -18.82
CA GLU A 320 -14.59 -5.21 -19.39
C GLU A 320 -15.92 -5.40 -18.70
N THR A 321 -16.48 -4.30 -18.20
CA THR A 321 -17.76 -4.31 -17.50
C THR A 321 -18.60 -3.06 -17.80
N THR A 322 -18.23 -2.32 -18.84
CA THR A 322 -18.97 -1.17 -19.36
C THR A 322 -20.43 -1.60 -19.61
N PRO A 323 -21.41 -0.85 -19.09
CA PRO A 323 -22.82 -1.18 -19.31
C PRO A 323 -23.20 -1.20 -20.79
N GLN A 324 -24.21 -2.00 -21.11
CA GLN A 324 -24.67 -2.17 -22.48
C GLN A 324 -25.10 -0.86 -23.17
N PHE A 325 -25.58 0.14 -22.42
CA PHE A 325 -25.95 1.44 -23.00
C PHE A 325 -24.74 2.24 -23.52
N ALA A 326 -23.53 1.94 -23.04
CA ALA A 326 -22.26 2.55 -23.44
C ALA A 326 -21.34 1.54 -24.16
N VAL A 327 -21.94 0.51 -24.80
CA VAL A 327 -21.18 -0.56 -25.48
C VAL A 327 -20.26 -0.05 -26.60
N GLN A 328 -20.55 1.11 -27.16
CA GLN A 328 -19.70 1.72 -28.20
C GLN A 328 -18.36 2.18 -27.61
N ASN A 329 -18.36 2.83 -26.44
CA ASN A 329 -17.14 3.18 -25.71
C ASN A 329 -16.32 1.94 -25.38
N ALA A 330 -16.97 0.88 -24.88
CA ALA A 330 -16.31 -0.40 -24.63
C ALA A 330 -15.58 -0.93 -25.87
N ARG A 331 -16.20 -0.85 -27.06
CA ARG A 331 -15.59 -1.39 -28.29
C ARG A 331 -14.48 -0.51 -28.85
N SER A 332 -14.68 0.81 -28.82
CA SER A 332 -13.96 1.73 -29.71
C SER A 332 -13.26 2.89 -29.00
N GLU A 333 -13.46 3.11 -27.70
CA GLU A 333 -12.73 4.12 -26.92
C GLU A 333 -11.41 3.56 -26.38
N VAL A 334 -10.49 3.29 -27.32
CA VAL A 334 -9.31 2.46 -27.07
C VAL A 334 -8.09 3.22 -26.54
N HIS A 335 -8.16 4.56 -26.47
CA HIS A 335 -7.05 5.42 -26.05
C HIS A 335 -6.57 5.11 -24.62
N VAL A 336 -7.45 4.59 -23.75
CA VAL A 336 -7.12 4.10 -22.39
C VAL A 336 -5.88 3.20 -22.37
N THR A 337 -5.67 2.43 -23.44
CA THR A 337 -4.50 1.55 -23.59
C THR A 337 -3.18 2.33 -23.66
N GLY A 338 -3.18 3.49 -24.32
CA GLY A 338 -2.05 4.40 -24.36
C GLY A 338 -1.87 5.19 -23.05
N ASP A 339 -2.97 5.61 -22.42
CA ASP A 339 -2.95 6.33 -21.13
C ASP A 339 -2.29 5.50 -20.03
N VAL A 340 -2.62 4.20 -19.98
CA VAL A 340 -1.99 3.24 -19.06
C VAL A 340 -0.48 3.18 -19.30
N ALA A 341 -0.02 3.11 -20.55
CA ALA A 341 1.40 3.05 -20.85
C ALA A 341 2.14 4.35 -20.44
N LEU A 342 1.50 5.50 -20.63
CA LEU A 342 2.02 6.78 -20.18
C LEU A 342 2.18 6.82 -18.65
N ALA A 343 1.19 6.36 -17.89
CA ALA A 343 1.27 6.29 -16.43
C ALA A 343 2.39 5.37 -15.94
N GLN A 344 2.57 4.19 -16.57
CA GLN A 344 3.69 3.28 -16.25
C GLN A 344 5.05 3.96 -16.48
N TRP A 345 5.18 4.67 -17.60
CA TRP A 345 6.43 5.39 -17.90
C TRP A 345 6.66 6.55 -16.95
N GLN A 346 5.63 7.35 -16.65
CA GLN A 346 5.70 8.43 -15.68
C GLN A 346 6.12 7.92 -14.30
N TYR A 347 5.61 6.76 -13.84
CA TYR A 347 6.05 6.14 -12.59
C TYR A 347 7.57 5.88 -12.59
N TYR A 348 8.09 5.30 -13.66
CA TYR A 348 9.53 5.11 -13.83
C TYR A 348 10.28 6.45 -13.88
N LEU A 349 9.77 7.46 -14.57
CA LEU A 349 10.42 8.77 -14.65
C LEU A 349 10.49 9.46 -13.28
N ALA A 350 9.46 9.32 -12.46
CA ALA A 350 9.41 9.90 -11.12
C ALA A 350 10.25 9.12 -10.11
N THR A 351 10.29 7.78 -10.17
CA THR A 351 11.00 6.95 -9.17
C THR A 351 12.45 6.67 -9.55
N GLY A 352 12.73 6.50 -10.84
CA GLY A 352 13.98 5.97 -11.36
C GLY A 352 14.18 4.47 -11.17
N ASP A 353 13.16 3.76 -10.67
CA ASP A 353 13.24 2.34 -10.35
C ASP A 353 13.23 1.50 -11.63
N SER A 354 14.43 1.11 -12.07
CA SER A 354 14.61 0.31 -13.27
C SER A 354 14.31 -1.17 -13.04
N ALA A 355 14.39 -1.63 -11.78
CA ALA A 355 14.02 -3.00 -11.42
C ALA A 355 12.50 -3.18 -11.46
N TRP A 356 11.75 -2.21 -10.93
CA TRP A 356 10.30 -2.13 -11.11
C TRP A 356 9.93 -1.99 -12.58
N LEU A 357 10.61 -1.13 -13.34
CA LEU A 357 10.34 -0.99 -14.77
C LEU A 357 10.52 -2.35 -15.48
N ALA A 358 11.60 -3.08 -15.22
CA ALA A 358 11.82 -4.39 -15.86
C ALA A 358 10.75 -5.42 -15.46
N ARG A 359 10.40 -5.49 -14.18
CA ARG A 359 9.52 -6.52 -13.62
C ARG A 359 8.05 -6.27 -13.88
N ASP A 360 7.59 -5.03 -13.69
CA ASP A 360 6.16 -4.69 -13.62
C ASP A 360 5.74 -3.71 -14.74
N GLY A 361 6.50 -2.63 -14.95
CA GLY A 361 6.10 -1.55 -15.86
C GLY A 361 6.25 -1.89 -17.35
N PHE A 362 7.41 -2.41 -17.75
CA PHE A 362 7.75 -2.72 -19.14
C PHE A 362 6.87 -3.81 -19.75
N PRO A 363 6.49 -4.90 -19.04
CA PRO A 363 5.52 -5.85 -19.56
C PRO A 363 4.19 -5.20 -19.97
N VAL A 364 3.70 -4.21 -19.21
CA VAL A 364 2.47 -3.47 -19.57
C VAL A 364 2.72 -2.60 -20.80
N ILE A 365 3.76 -1.76 -20.77
CA ILE A 365 4.14 -0.86 -21.88
C ILE A 365 4.31 -1.62 -23.21
N ARG A 366 5.02 -2.75 -23.17
CA ARG A 366 5.31 -3.57 -24.35
C ARG A 366 4.03 -4.12 -24.97
N GLU A 367 3.14 -4.68 -24.14
CA GLU A 367 1.93 -5.33 -24.64
C GLU A 367 0.91 -4.31 -25.16
N THR A 368 0.82 -3.13 -24.56
CA THR A 368 -0.03 -2.07 -25.09
C THR A 368 0.55 -1.47 -26.38
N ALA A 369 1.88 -1.42 -26.53
CA ALA A 369 2.53 -1.07 -27.80
C ALA A 369 2.25 -2.11 -28.90
N ASP A 370 2.30 -3.40 -28.57
CA ASP A 370 1.96 -4.49 -29.50
C ASP A 370 0.49 -4.47 -29.92
N PHE A 371 -0.40 -4.02 -29.03
CA PHE A 371 -1.79 -3.72 -29.39
C PHE A 371 -1.87 -2.64 -30.47
N TRP A 372 -1.23 -1.49 -30.28
CA TRP A 372 -1.26 -0.40 -31.26
C TRP A 372 -0.68 -0.80 -32.62
N VAL A 373 0.41 -1.58 -32.66
CA VAL A 373 0.94 -2.15 -33.91
C VAL A 373 -0.10 -3.05 -34.59
N SER A 374 -0.87 -3.83 -33.84
CA SER A 374 -1.90 -4.70 -34.41
C SER A 374 -3.21 -3.99 -34.75
N ARG A 375 -3.50 -2.86 -34.09
CA ARG A 375 -4.74 -2.09 -34.25
C ARG A 375 -4.68 -1.11 -35.42
N SER A 376 -3.48 -0.69 -35.80
CA SER A 376 -3.25 0.27 -36.89
C SER A 376 -3.31 -0.43 -38.25
N VAL A 377 -3.93 0.24 -39.23
CA VAL A 377 -4.07 -0.23 -40.62
C VAL A 377 -3.06 0.50 -41.48
N HIS A 378 -2.26 -0.22 -42.28
CA HIS A 378 -1.31 0.38 -43.22
C HIS A 378 -1.99 0.71 -44.54
N ASP A 379 -1.93 1.97 -44.95
CA ASP A 379 -2.22 2.40 -46.32
C ASP A 379 -0.92 2.39 -47.14
N SER A 380 -0.81 1.40 -48.03
CA SER A 380 0.34 1.25 -48.93
C SER A 380 0.49 2.36 -49.96
N VAL A 381 -0.57 3.13 -50.25
CA VAL A 381 -0.53 4.22 -51.24
C VAL A 381 0.13 5.46 -50.64
N THR A 382 -0.23 5.82 -49.41
CA THR A 382 0.33 6.98 -48.71
C THR A 382 1.55 6.64 -47.84
N ASP A 383 1.86 5.35 -47.69
CA ASP A 383 2.83 4.79 -46.73
C ASP A 383 2.59 5.28 -45.28
N ARG A 384 1.31 5.35 -44.89
CA ARG A 384 0.89 5.78 -43.55
C ARG A 384 0.12 4.69 -42.82
N TYR A 385 0.12 4.80 -41.50
CA TYR A 385 -0.75 3.99 -40.65
C TYR A 385 -1.93 4.83 -40.17
N HIS A 386 -3.11 4.21 -40.12
CA HIS A 386 -4.37 4.82 -39.70
C HIS A 386 -4.97 4.03 -38.55
N ILE A 387 -5.69 4.72 -37.66
CA ILE A 387 -6.53 4.09 -36.63
C ILE A 387 -7.97 4.50 -36.89
N GLU A 388 -8.74 3.55 -37.41
CA GLU A 388 -10.11 3.75 -37.86
C GLU A 388 -11.14 3.36 -36.80
N ASN A 389 -12.37 3.86 -36.91
CA ASN A 389 -13.53 3.44 -36.11
C ASN A 389 -13.29 3.51 -34.58
N VAL A 390 -12.91 4.70 -34.11
CA VAL A 390 -12.69 4.98 -32.68
C VAL A 390 -13.77 5.90 -32.12
N VAL A 391 -13.93 5.86 -30.80
CA VAL A 391 -14.62 6.88 -30.03
C VAL A 391 -13.56 7.85 -29.52
N SER A 392 -13.77 9.14 -29.74
CA SER A 392 -12.89 10.21 -29.25
C SER A 392 -13.10 10.43 -27.75
N VAL A 393 -12.10 11.00 -27.06
CA VAL A 393 -12.27 11.55 -25.69
C VAL A 393 -13.37 12.62 -25.63
N HIS A 394 -13.74 13.20 -26.77
CA HIS A 394 -15.04 13.86 -26.92
C HIS A 394 -16.08 12.82 -27.33
N GLU A 395 -16.63 12.10 -26.35
CA GLU A 395 -17.39 10.85 -26.52
C GLU A 395 -18.59 10.91 -27.48
N GLY A 396 -19.07 12.11 -27.82
CA GLY A 396 -20.09 12.30 -28.87
C GLY A 396 -19.59 12.01 -30.29
N LEU A 397 -18.27 11.91 -30.50
CA LEU A 397 -17.64 11.60 -31.78
C LEU A 397 -17.31 10.11 -31.85
N ILE A 398 -18.18 9.38 -32.53
CA ILE A 398 -18.17 7.91 -32.58
C ILE A 398 -17.91 7.44 -34.01
N GLY A 399 -17.03 6.45 -34.15
CA GLY A 399 -16.72 5.84 -35.44
C GLY A 399 -15.83 6.72 -36.32
N VAL A 400 -15.12 7.66 -35.70
CA VAL A 400 -14.19 8.56 -36.41
C VAL A 400 -12.89 7.84 -36.75
N THR A 401 -12.18 8.34 -37.76
CA THR A 401 -10.87 7.84 -38.18
C THR A 401 -9.81 8.89 -37.87
N ASP A 402 -8.65 8.42 -37.39
CA ASP A 402 -7.49 9.24 -37.03
C ASP A 402 -7.82 10.37 -36.06
N ASP A 403 -8.53 10.04 -34.98
CA ASP A 403 -8.69 10.92 -33.83
C ASP A 403 -7.31 11.37 -33.31
N ALA A 404 -7.13 12.68 -33.18
CA ALA A 404 -5.84 13.26 -32.89
C ALA A 404 -5.29 12.81 -31.54
N TYR A 405 -6.14 12.67 -30.52
CA TYR A 405 -5.69 12.22 -29.20
C TYR A 405 -5.31 10.74 -29.23
N THR A 406 -6.16 9.91 -29.81
CA THR A 406 -5.96 8.45 -29.92
C THR A 406 -4.67 8.15 -30.69
N ASN A 407 -4.45 8.78 -31.83
CA ASN A 407 -3.22 8.59 -32.61
C ASN A 407 -2.00 9.15 -31.86
N ALA A 408 -2.12 10.30 -31.18
CA ALA A 408 -1.03 10.87 -30.40
C ALA A 408 -0.61 9.96 -29.23
N VAL A 409 -1.57 9.42 -28.46
CA VAL A 409 -1.26 8.56 -27.32
C VAL A 409 -0.78 7.17 -27.78
N ALA A 410 -1.29 6.65 -28.90
CA ALA A 410 -0.78 5.44 -29.54
C ALA A 410 0.68 5.60 -29.95
N ARG A 411 1.00 6.67 -30.68
CA ARG A 411 2.40 7.01 -31.03
C ARG A 411 3.27 7.15 -29.80
N LYS A 412 2.79 7.85 -28.77
CA LYS A 412 3.52 8.06 -27.52
C LYS A 412 3.84 6.74 -26.83
N ASN A 413 2.90 5.79 -26.80
CA ASN A 413 3.13 4.47 -26.25
C ASN A 413 4.22 3.71 -27.00
N LEU A 414 4.18 3.70 -28.34
CA LEU A 414 5.22 3.06 -29.16
C LEU A 414 6.61 3.65 -28.92
N GLU A 415 6.71 4.98 -28.79
CA GLU A 415 7.94 5.68 -28.42
C GLU A 415 8.44 5.31 -27.02
N ILE A 416 7.52 5.23 -26.06
CA ILE A 416 7.79 4.82 -24.67
C ILE A 416 8.31 3.37 -24.64
N ALA A 417 7.72 2.45 -25.40
CA ALA A 417 8.17 1.06 -25.47
C ALA A 417 9.61 0.94 -25.99
N ALA A 418 9.94 1.72 -27.03
CA ALA A 418 11.31 1.81 -27.53
C ALA A 418 12.26 2.44 -26.49
N ALA A 419 11.82 3.48 -25.78
CA ALA A 419 12.61 4.14 -24.73
C ALA A 419 12.86 3.24 -23.51
N ALA A 420 11.85 2.50 -23.07
CA ALA A 420 11.93 1.54 -21.99
C ALA A 420 12.87 0.37 -22.36
N SER A 421 12.78 -0.15 -23.59
CA SER A 421 13.69 -1.19 -24.09
C SER A 421 15.14 -0.74 -24.05
N ARG A 422 15.43 0.47 -24.58
CA ARG A 422 16.77 1.07 -24.49
C ARG A 422 17.23 1.23 -23.04
N ARG A 423 16.33 1.64 -22.14
CA ARG A 423 16.67 1.82 -20.72
C ARG A 423 17.05 0.51 -20.03
N LEU A 424 16.40 -0.58 -20.42
CA LEU A 424 16.60 -1.92 -19.85
C LEU A 424 17.67 -2.74 -20.57
N GLY A 425 18.21 -2.24 -21.69
CA GLY A 425 19.19 -2.98 -22.50
C GLY A 425 18.57 -4.16 -23.25
N THR A 426 17.25 -4.16 -23.47
CA THR A 426 16.55 -5.21 -24.23
C THR A 426 16.35 -4.77 -25.68
N PRO A 427 16.38 -5.70 -26.66
CA PRO A 427 16.08 -5.36 -28.06
C PRO A 427 14.66 -4.77 -28.18
N ALA A 428 14.55 -3.61 -28.84
CA ALA A 428 13.26 -3.01 -29.17
C ALA A 428 12.67 -3.66 -30.42
N ASP A 429 11.34 -3.86 -30.48
CA ASP A 429 10.69 -4.31 -31.72
C ASP A 429 10.77 -3.18 -32.77
N PRO A 430 11.37 -3.43 -33.95
CA PRO A 430 11.48 -2.42 -35.01
C PRO A 430 10.13 -1.87 -35.47
N ARG A 431 9.06 -2.67 -35.36
CA ARG A 431 7.70 -2.26 -35.76
C ARG A 431 7.19 -1.10 -34.91
N TRP A 432 7.60 -0.99 -33.65
CA TRP A 432 7.16 0.14 -32.81
C TRP A 432 7.63 1.46 -33.40
N HIS A 433 8.90 1.56 -33.79
CA HIS A 433 9.43 2.75 -34.43
C HIS A 433 8.83 2.97 -35.82
N HIS A 434 8.68 1.91 -36.61
CA HIS A 434 8.13 1.97 -37.96
C HIS A 434 6.69 2.51 -37.97
N VAL A 435 5.81 1.97 -37.11
CA VAL A 435 4.42 2.44 -36.98
C VAL A 435 4.38 3.84 -36.37
N ALA A 436 5.14 4.12 -35.30
CA ALA A 436 5.10 5.43 -34.64
C ALA A 436 5.45 6.60 -35.57
N THR A 437 6.41 6.40 -36.48
CA THR A 437 6.87 7.44 -37.42
C THR A 437 5.94 7.65 -38.61
N ARG A 438 5.09 6.66 -38.92
CA ARG A 438 4.16 6.67 -40.05
C ARG A 438 2.69 6.77 -39.65
N LEU A 439 2.39 6.73 -38.35
CA LEU A 439 1.03 6.91 -37.85
C LEU A 439 0.56 8.31 -38.19
N HIS A 440 -0.54 8.38 -38.94
CA HIS A 440 -1.11 9.62 -39.42
C HIS A 440 -1.57 10.49 -38.25
N MET A 441 -1.35 11.79 -38.37
CA MET A 441 -1.86 12.79 -37.43
C MET A 441 -2.62 13.81 -38.26
N PRO A 442 -3.85 14.21 -37.87
CA PRO A 442 -4.65 15.18 -38.62
C PRO A 442 -4.13 16.61 -38.40
N TYR A 443 -2.90 16.86 -38.83
CA TYR A 443 -2.18 18.12 -38.71
C TYR A 443 -2.20 18.87 -40.04
N ASP A 444 -2.77 20.06 -40.03
CA ASP A 444 -2.72 21.00 -41.15
C ASP A 444 -1.49 21.90 -41.00
N SER A 445 -0.50 21.69 -41.87
CA SER A 445 0.73 22.47 -41.89
C SER A 445 0.53 23.94 -42.29
N ALA A 446 -0.54 24.27 -43.04
CA ALA A 446 -0.79 25.65 -43.48
C ALA A 446 -1.36 26.51 -42.34
N SER A 447 -2.25 25.94 -41.53
CA SER A 447 -2.81 26.61 -40.34
C SER A 447 -2.04 26.32 -39.04
N GLU A 448 -1.00 25.47 -39.10
CA GLU A 448 -0.26 24.92 -37.95
C GLU A 448 -1.19 24.34 -36.86
N PHE A 449 -2.20 23.57 -37.26
CA PHE A 449 -3.28 23.16 -36.36
C PHE A 449 -3.54 21.65 -36.42
N TYR A 450 -3.77 21.00 -35.27
CA TYR A 450 -4.26 19.61 -35.25
C TYR A 450 -5.78 19.64 -35.18
N ARG A 451 -6.45 19.16 -36.25
CA ARG A 451 -7.89 18.91 -36.23
C ARG A 451 -8.22 17.81 -35.23
N THR A 452 -9.47 17.76 -34.79
CA THR A 452 -9.93 16.78 -33.80
C THR A 452 -9.78 15.34 -34.29
N TYR A 453 -10.09 15.11 -35.57
CA TYR A 453 -9.87 13.86 -36.31
C TYR A 453 -9.70 14.21 -37.80
N GLU A 454 -9.39 13.22 -38.65
CA GLU A 454 -9.23 13.46 -40.09
C GLU A 454 -10.56 13.89 -40.73
N GLY A 455 -10.55 14.99 -41.48
CA GLY A 455 -11.76 15.57 -42.07
C GLY A 455 -12.74 16.22 -41.09
N ALA A 456 -12.34 16.46 -39.83
CA ALA A 456 -13.23 17.01 -38.81
C ALA A 456 -13.79 18.40 -39.17
N PRO A 457 -15.10 18.65 -38.98
CA PRO A 457 -15.71 19.97 -39.19
C PRO A 457 -15.31 20.94 -38.08
N ASP A 458 -15.36 22.24 -38.39
CA ASP A 458 -14.87 23.29 -37.50
C ASP A 458 -15.63 23.37 -36.15
N SER A 459 -16.85 22.83 -36.09
CA SER A 459 -17.64 22.73 -34.85
C SER A 459 -17.04 21.79 -33.78
N THR A 460 -16.08 20.94 -34.16
CA THR A 460 -15.46 19.97 -33.26
C THR A 460 -14.09 20.40 -32.75
N LEU A 461 -13.56 21.54 -33.23
CA LEU A 461 -12.22 22.01 -32.88
C LEU A 461 -12.12 22.33 -31.38
N GLY A 462 -10.92 22.19 -30.82
CA GLY A 462 -10.63 22.48 -29.42
C GLY A 462 -10.97 21.36 -28.43
N ALA A 463 -11.76 20.35 -28.82
CA ALA A 463 -12.27 19.33 -27.90
C ALA A 463 -11.19 18.40 -27.31
N VAL A 464 -10.17 18.05 -28.11
CA VAL A 464 -9.07 17.14 -27.71
C VAL A 464 -7.75 17.87 -27.47
N THR A 465 -7.72 19.15 -27.84
CA THR A 465 -6.54 19.99 -27.91
C THR A 465 -5.72 20.10 -26.61
N PRO A 466 -6.33 20.26 -25.42
CA PRO A 466 -5.56 20.42 -24.18
C PRO A 466 -4.68 19.20 -23.91
N LEU A 467 -5.21 18.01 -24.18
CA LEU A 467 -4.56 16.73 -23.94
C LEU A 467 -3.35 16.47 -24.86
N LEU A 468 -3.36 17.02 -26.08
CA LEU A 468 -2.22 16.94 -27.00
C LEU A 468 -0.99 17.67 -26.44
N SER A 469 -1.18 18.89 -25.93
CA SER A 469 -0.08 19.66 -25.33
C SER A 469 0.34 19.07 -23.99
N TYR A 470 -0.62 18.78 -23.11
CA TYR A 470 -0.36 18.18 -21.80
C TYR A 470 -1.50 17.21 -21.46
N PRO A 471 -1.22 15.94 -21.10
CA PRO A 471 0.07 15.42 -20.65
C PRO A 471 0.97 14.82 -21.74
N LEU A 472 0.51 14.70 -22.99
CA LEU A 472 1.26 13.97 -24.04
C LEU A 472 2.55 14.67 -24.48
N GLY A 473 2.56 16.01 -24.44
CA GLY A 473 3.70 16.80 -24.87
C GLY A 473 3.95 16.69 -26.38
N VAL A 474 2.89 16.67 -27.19
CA VAL A 474 3.01 16.71 -28.65
C VAL A 474 3.77 17.99 -29.03
N PRO A 475 4.89 17.89 -29.78
CA PRO A 475 5.65 19.07 -30.18
C PRO A 475 4.81 20.05 -31.00
N MET A 476 4.80 21.32 -30.59
CA MET A 476 4.05 22.39 -31.24
C MET A 476 4.86 23.69 -31.20
N SER A 477 4.78 24.50 -32.25
CA SER A 477 5.24 25.89 -32.19
C SER A 477 4.42 26.68 -31.17
N ALA A 478 4.96 27.77 -30.62
CA ALA A 478 4.22 28.62 -29.68
C ALA A 478 2.93 29.17 -30.33
N ARG A 479 2.97 29.46 -31.64
CA ARG A 479 1.82 29.86 -32.44
C ARG A 479 0.78 28.75 -32.52
N ALA A 480 1.17 27.55 -32.95
CA ALA A 480 0.28 26.38 -33.03
C ALA A 480 -0.43 26.14 -31.69
N LYS A 481 0.34 26.12 -30.58
CA LYS A 481 -0.19 25.93 -29.23
C LYS A 481 -1.16 27.03 -28.81
N ARG A 482 -0.88 28.29 -29.14
CA ARG A 482 -1.77 29.42 -28.86
C ARG A 482 -3.08 29.31 -29.65
N THR A 483 -3.02 29.07 -30.96
CA THR A 483 -4.21 28.92 -31.80
C THR A 483 -5.08 27.75 -31.35
N GLN A 484 -4.44 26.64 -30.99
CA GLN A 484 -5.08 25.47 -30.39
C GLN A 484 -5.80 25.82 -29.08
N LEU A 485 -5.11 26.48 -28.14
CA LEU A 485 -5.68 26.90 -26.87
C LEU A 485 -6.86 27.86 -27.06
N GLU A 486 -6.74 28.83 -27.95
CA GLU A 486 -7.81 29.79 -28.24
C GLU A 486 -9.09 29.12 -28.75
N GLN A 487 -8.98 28.07 -29.57
CA GLN A 487 -10.16 27.29 -29.98
C GLN A 487 -10.81 26.56 -28.81
N ALA A 488 -10.00 25.93 -27.95
CA ALA A 488 -10.51 25.25 -26.76
C ALA A 488 -11.17 26.24 -25.78
N VAL A 489 -10.64 27.46 -25.64
CA VAL A 489 -11.24 28.53 -24.85
C VAL A 489 -12.53 29.04 -25.47
N ARG A 490 -12.59 29.24 -26.80
CA ARG A 490 -13.84 29.59 -27.50
C ARG A 490 -14.93 28.57 -27.21
N ARG A 491 -14.59 27.28 -27.29
CA ARG A 491 -15.50 26.19 -26.97
C ARG A 491 -15.97 26.20 -25.51
N LEU A 492 -15.04 26.38 -24.56
CA LEU A 492 -15.37 26.53 -23.13
C LEU A 492 -16.39 27.66 -22.89
N LEU A 493 -16.21 28.80 -23.56
CA LEU A 493 -17.10 29.95 -23.40
C LEU A 493 -18.47 29.75 -24.07
N SER A 494 -18.54 29.01 -25.18
CA SER A 494 -19.79 28.76 -25.89
C SER A 494 -20.62 27.63 -25.28
N GLU A 495 -19.97 26.56 -24.82
CA GLU A 495 -20.63 25.33 -24.33
C GLU A 495 -20.66 25.25 -22.79
N GLY A 496 -19.85 26.05 -22.11
CA GLY A 496 -19.61 25.94 -20.67
C GLY A 496 -18.50 24.92 -20.33
N PRO A 497 -18.17 24.76 -19.03
CA PRO A 497 -17.03 23.96 -18.59
C PRO A 497 -17.22 22.43 -18.69
N GLY A 498 -18.44 21.95 -18.97
CA GLY A 498 -18.71 20.51 -19.09
C GLY A 498 -18.30 19.73 -17.85
N ALA A 499 -17.61 18.59 -18.04
CA ALA A 499 -16.98 17.86 -16.95
C ALA A 499 -15.68 18.57 -16.51
N MET A 500 -15.49 18.71 -15.20
CA MET A 500 -14.41 19.52 -14.60
C MET A 500 -12.99 19.19 -15.09
N MET A 501 -12.75 17.95 -15.52
CA MET A 501 -11.42 17.48 -15.93
C MET A 501 -10.82 18.28 -17.10
N GLY A 502 -11.59 18.51 -18.18
CA GLY A 502 -11.06 19.09 -19.42
C GLY A 502 -10.63 20.56 -19.27
N SER A 503 -11.44 21.36 -18.58
CA SER A 503 -11.18 22.80 -18.40
C SER A 503 -9.93 23.08 -17.57
N THR A 504 -9.56 22.19 -16.64
CA THR A 504 -8.36 22.36 -15.79
C THR A 504 -7.05 22.37 -16.59
N LEU A 505 -6.97 21.67 -17.73
CA LEU A 505 -5.74 21.61 -18.53
C LEU A 505 -5.50 22.86 -19.38
N LEU A 506 -6.54 23.67 -19.64
CA LEU A 506 -6.39 24.93 -20.38
C LEU A 506 -5.45 25.90 -19.65
N SER A 507 -5.53 25.92 -18.32
CA SER A 507 -4.66 26.71 -17.45
C SER A 507 -3.20 26.26 -17.52
N VAL A 508 -2.95 24.97 -17.74
CA VAL A 508 -1.58 24.46 -17.97
C VAL A 508 -1.02 25.01 -19.28
N GLY A 509 -1.84 25.04 -20.34
CA GLY A 509 -1.47 25.63 -21.64
C GLY A 509 -1.22 27.14 -21.55
N ALA A 510 -2.08 27.88 -20.85
CA ALA A 510 -1.91 29.32 -20.63
C ALA A 510 -0.62 29.63 -19.85
N ALA A 511 -0.34 28.87 -18.79
CA ALA A 511 0.91 28.99 -18.03
C ALA A 511 2.15 28.69 -18.88
N GLU A 512 2.09 27.67 -19.72
CA GLU A 512 3.20 27.30 -20.62
C GLU A 512 3.49 28.38 -21.68
N LEU A 513 2.46 29.10 -22.14
CA LEU A 513 2.60 30.25 -23.05
C LEU A 513 2.99 31.56 -22.33
N GLY A 514 3.11 31.56 -21.00
CA GLY A 514 3.39 32.76 -20.22
C GLY A 514 2.22 33.76 -20.15
N ASP A 515 1.01 33.33 -20.48
CA ASP A 515 -0.17 34.21 -20.61
C ASP A 515 -0.94 34.31 -19.28
N ARG A 516 -0.51 35.25 -18.42
CA ARG A 516 -1.11 35.42 -17.09
C ARG A 516 -2.57 35.88 -17.16
N ALA A 517 -2.89 36.77 -18.10
CA ALA A 517 -4.25 37.29 -18.24
C ALA A 517 -5.23 36.17 -18.60
N LEU A 518 -4.86 35.31 -19.55
CA LEU A 518 -5.65 34.13 -19.87
C LEU A 518 -5.73 33.17 -18.69
N LEU A 519 -4.61 32.91 -18.01
CA LEU A 519 -4.58 32.05 -16.83
C LEU A 519 -5.56 32.52 -15.72
N ASP A 520 -5.58 33.82 -15.43
CA ASP A 520 -6.49 34.42 -14.44
C ASP A 520 -7.96 34.26 -14.86
N SER A 521 -8.26 34.41 -16.16
CA SER A 521 -9.61 34.24 -16.69
C SER A 521 -10.11 32.79 -16.62
N LEU A 522 -9.22 31.80 -16.78
CA LEU A 522 -9.57 30.38 -16.80
C LEU A 522 -9.73 29.77 -15.40
N LEU A 523 -9.05 30.34 -14.40
CA LEU A 523 -9.03 29.78 -13.07
C LEU A 523 -10.43 29.62 -12.44
N PRO A 524 -11.35 30.60 -12.47
CA PRO A 524 -12.73 30.39 -11.98
C PRO A 524 -13.46 29.25 -12.70
N HIS A 525 -13.31 29.16 -14.03
CA HIS A 525 -13.96 28.12 -14.86
C HIS A 525 -13.47 26.70 -14.55
N SER A 526 -12.28 26.55 -13.98
CA SER A 526 -11.71 25.24 -13.65
C SER A 526 -12.31 24.57 -12.41
N PHE A 527 -13.06 25.29 -11.55
CA PHE A 527 -13.63 24.67 -10.34
C PHE A 527 -14.87 25.34 -9.74
N GLU A 528 -15.11 26.64 -9.90
CA GLU A 528 -16.11 27.35 -9.07
C GLU A 528 -17.54 26.83 -9.30
N GLY A 529 -17.93 26.58 -10.55
CA GLY A 529 -19.23 26.00 -10.90
C GLY A 529 -19.44 24.55 -10.42
N HIS A 530 -18.35 23.87 -10.05
CA HIS A 530 -18.36 22.47 -9.62
C HIS A 530 -18.38 22.31 -8.09
N LEU A 531 -18.11 23.37 -7.34
CA LEU A 531 -18.10 23.27 -5.88
C LEU A 531 -19.51 23.07 -5.32
N ARG A 532 -19.61 22.21 -4.31
CA ARG A 532 -20.82 21.92 -3.55
C ARG A 532 -20.56 22.12 -2.07
N GLY A 533 -21.36 22.99 -1.45
CA GLY A 533 -21.37 23.20 -0.02
C GLY A 533 -22.01 22.01 0.74
N PRO A 534 -21.77 21.89 2.05
CA PRO A 534 -20.95 22.78 2.87
C PRO A 534 -19.48 22.35 2.96
N PHE A 535 -19.08 21.22 2.36
CA PHE A 535 -17.75 20.62 2.57
C PHE A 535 -16.77 20.80 1.40
N LEU A 536 -17.06 21.68 0.44
CA LEU A 536 -16.24 21.90 -0.75
C LEU A 536 -16.05 20.61 -1.58
N MET A 537 -17.12 19.81 -1.66
CA MET A 537 -17.16 18.63 -2.53
C MET A 537 -17.24 19.08 -3.99
N LEU A 538 -16.78 18.23 -4.91
CA LEU A 538 -16.83 18.52 -6.34
C LEU A 538 -17.91 17.74 -7.04
N SER A 539 -18.71 18.42 -7.85
CA SER A 539 -19.52 17.79 -8.88
C SER A 539 -18.73 17.54 -10.15
N GLU A 540 -19.15 16.54 -10.91
CA GLU A 540 -18.54 16.26 -12.22
C GLU A 540 -18.83 17.41 -13.19
N THR A 541 -20.10 17.80 -13.32
CA THR A 541 -20.55 18.95 -14.12
C THR A 541 -21.19 20.02 -13.23
N PRO A 542 -21.32 21.28 -13.68
CA PRO A 542 -22.01 22.30 -12.90
C PRO A 542 -23.48 22.01 -12.63
N THR A 543 -24.11 21.12 -13.40
CA THR A 543 -25.54 20.83 -13.33
C THR A 543 -25.88 19.52 -12.62
N ASN A 544 -24.91 18.64 -12.33
CA ASN A 544 -25.17 17.38 -11.65
C ASN A 544 -24.89 17.44 -10.14
N ASP A 545 -25.53 16.51 -9.42
CA ASP A 545 -25.45 16.34 -7.96
C ASP A 545 -24.49 15.21 -7.55
N ALA A 546 -23.72 14.67 -8.50
CA ALA A 546 -22.76 13.60 -8.22
C ALA A 546 -21.59 14.21 -7.43
N VAL A 547 -21.44 13.89 -6.14
CA VAL A 547 -20.45 14.57 -5.27
C VAL A 547 -19.17 13.77 -5.04
N ASN A 548 -18.06 14.51 -4.92
CA ASN A 548 -16.67 14.04 -4.82
C ASN A 548 -16.13 13.43 -6.12
N PHE A 549 -16.31 14.14 -7.24
CA PHE A 549 -15.64 13.84 -8.50
C PHE A 549 -14.11 14.05 -8.37
N VAL A 550 -13.39 12.99 -8.01
CA VAL A 550 -11.94 13.04 -7.75
C VAL A 550 -11.11 13.09 -9.03
N THR A 551 -11.68 12.74 -10.18
CA THR A 551 -11.08 13.04 -11.49
C THR A 551 -10.86 14.55 -11.66
N GLY A 552 -11.89 15.35 -11.39
CA GLY A 552 -11.81 16.82 -11.43
C GLY A 552 -10.80 17.38 -10.42
N ALA A 553 -10.76 16.81 -9.20
CA ALA A 553 -9.73 17.14 -8.22
C ALA A 553 -8.31 16.86 -8.76
N GLY A 554 -8.11 15.69 -9.39
CA GLY A 554 -6.84 15.30 -10.01
C GLY A 554 -6.40 16.28 -11.10
N GLY A 555 -7.30 16.64 -12.03
CA GLY A 555 -7.02 17.63 -13.07
C GLY A 555 -6.64 19.01 -12.52
N PHE A 556 -7.40 19.51 -11.53
CA PHE A 556 -7.08 20.78 -10.88
C PHE A 556 -5.71 20.75 -10.18
N LEU A 557 -5.39 19.66 -9.47
CA LEU A 557 -4.09 19.50 -8.82
C LEU A 557 -2.95 19.45 -9.85
N GLN A 558 -3.16 18.90 -11.05
CA GLN A 558 -2.17 18.97 -12.12
C GLN A 558 -1.94 20.39 -12.63
N GLN A 559 -3.00 21.19 -12.76
CA GLN A 559 -2.88 22.63 -13.07
C GLN A 559 -1.99 23.35 -12.06
N VAL A 560 -2.16 23.07 -10.76
CA VAL A 560 -1.33 23.68 -9.72
C VAL A 560 0.10 23.15 -9.73
N ILE A 561 0.28 21.82 -9.81
CA ILE A 561 1.58 21.18 -9.67
C ILE A 561 2.43 21.32 -10.92
N PHE A 562 1.87 21.03 -12.10
CA PHE A 562 2.60 21.00 -13.36
C PHE A 562 2.38 22.25 -14.21
N GLY A 563 1.22 22.91 -14.11
CA GLY A 563 0.99 24.20 -14.78
C GLY A 563 1.81 25.31 -14.12
N TYR A 564 1.49 25.66 -12.88
CA TYR A 564 2.02 26.89 -12.26
C TYR A 564 3.51 26.83 -11.96
N THR A 565 4.04 25.65 -11.63
CA THR A 565 5.47 25.50 -11.38
C THR A 565 6.31 25.43 -12.66
N GLY A 566 5.70 25.16 -13.81
CA GLY A 566 6.43 24.91 -15.06
C GLY A 566 7.28 23.64 -15.05
N LEU A 567 6.98 22.67 -14.18
CA LEU A 567 7.70 21.40 -14.08
C LEU A 567 7.05 20.31 -14.93
N ARG A 568 7.87 19.37 -15.40
CA ARG A 568 7.45 18.12 -16.06
C ARG A 568 8.26 16.94 -15.54
N LEU A 569 7.73 15.73 -15.74
CA LEU A 569 8.48 14.50 -15.48
C LEU A 569 9.39 14.20 -16.68
N GLY A 570 10.69 14.15 -16.42
CA GLY A 570 11.75 13.86 -17.37
C GLY A 570 12.73 12.81 -16.86
N LYS A 571 13.87 12.66 -17.55
CA LYS A 571 14.87 11.60 -17.25
C LYS A 571 15.54 11.79 -15.89
N GLY A 572 15.60 13.00 -15.37
CA GLY A 572 16.08 13.36 -14.04
C GLY A 572 15.00 13.46 -12.96
N GLY A 573 13.74 13.07 -13.26
CA GLY A 573 12.62 13.24 -12.33
C GLY A 573 11.82 14.49 -12.65
N LEU A 574 11.62 15.37 -11.67
CA LEU A 574 10.95 16.65 -11.89
C LEU A 574 11.94 17.68 -12.44
N GLU A 575 11.69 18.14 -13.66
CA GLU A 575 12.57 19.03 -14.41
C GLU A 575 11.84 20.31 -14.85
N PRO A 576 12.53 21.46 -14.86
CA PRO A 576 12.08 22.67 -15.55
C PRO A 576 11.73 22.41 -17.02
N ALA A 577 10.48 22.68 -17.41
CA ALA A 577 10.07 22.66 -18.82
C ALA A 577 9.83 24.08 -19.36
N PHE A 578 9.25 24.96 -18.54
CA PHE A 578 9.05 26.39 -18.85
C PHE A 578 9.13 27.24 -17.58
N ALA A 579 9.05 28.57 -17.74
CA ALA A 579 9.07 29.51 -16.63
C ALA A 579 7.81 29.33 -15.76
N PRO A 580 7.93 29.34 -14.41
CA PRO A 580 6.76 29.26 -13.54
C PRO A 580 5.86 30.48 -13.74
N LEU A 581 4.54 30.29 -13.64
CA LEU A 581 3.55 31.35 -13.75
C LEU A 581 2.43 31.13 -12.73
N LEU A 582 2.28 32.07 -11.79
CA LEU A 582 1.19 32.06 -10.82
C LEU A 582 0.02 32.94 -11.32
N PRO A 583 -1.24 32.54 -11.05
CA PRO A 583 -2.38 33.45 -11.12
C PRO A 583 -2.14 34.70 -10.25
N SER A 584 -2.66 35.86 -10.65
CA SER A 584 -2.39 37.15 -10.01
C SER A 584 -2.83 37.21 -8.54
N ARG A 585 -3.80 36.38 -8.14
CA ARG A 585 -4.27 36.26 -6.75
C ARG A 585 -3.39 35.41 -5.84
N ILE A 586 -2.37 34.74 -6.38
CA ILE A 586 -1.42 33.90 -5.63
C ILE A 586 -0.07 34.62 -5.57
N THR A 587 0.35 35.01 -4.37
CA THR A 587 1.66 35.67 -4.15
C THR A 587 2.79 34.66 -4.02
N ARG A 588 2.48 33.48 -3.46
CA ARG A 588 3.42 32.37 -3.31
C ARG A 588 2.68 31.03 -3.34
N LEU A 589 3.27 30.06 -4.02
CA LEU A 589 2.90 28.65 -4.02
C LEU A 589 4.04 27.83 -3.43
N THR A 590 3.75 26.99 -2.43
CA THR A 590 4.70 26.00 -1.91
C THR A 590 4.13 24.59 -2.02
N LEU A 591 4.78 23.73 -2.78
CA LEU A 591 4.53 22.28 -2.77
C LEU A 591 5.47 21.65 -1.76
N ARG A 592 4.93 21.13 -0.65
CA ARG A 592 5.72 20.52 0.43
C ARG A 592 6.00 19.06 0.12
N ASN A 593 7.20 18.61 0.50
CA ASN A 593 7.57 17.19 0.53
C ASN A 593 7.31 16.43 -0.78
N VAL A 594 7.60 17.06 -1.91
CA VAL A 594 7.47 16.46 -3.25
C VAL A 594 8.57 15.44 -3.49
N HIS A 595 8.21 14.28 -4.04
CA HIS A 595 9.08 13.15 -4.30
C HIS A 595 9.50 13.08 -5.77
N ALA A 596 10.80 12.92 -6.02
CA ALA A 596 11.34 12.59 -7.34
C ALA A 596 12.73 11.93 -7.20
N ARG A 597 12.95 10.84 -7.93
CA ARG A 597 14.20 10.05 -8.00
C ARG A 597 14.76 9.69 -6.62
N GLY A 598 13.90 9.24 -5.72
CA GLY A 598 14.25 8.89 -4.34
C GLY A 598 14.63 10.08 -3.44
N ARG A 599 14.44 11.32 -3.92
CA ARG A 599 14.73 12.56 -3.19
C ARG A 599 13.43 13.31 -2.87
N ARG A 600 13.50 14.20 -1.87
CA ARG A 600 12.38 15.02 -1.40
C ARG A 600 12.71 16.50 -1.50
N TYR A 601 11.74 17.29 -1.94
CA TYR A 601 11.88 18.72 -2.18
C TYR A 601 10.69 19.49 -1.62
N ASP A 602 10.94 20.69 -1.12
CA ASP A 602 9.92 21.74 -1.13
C ASP A 602 10.10 22.55 -2.42
N ILE A 603 9.02 22.74 -3.17
CA ILE A 603 9.03 23.53 -4.41
C ILE A 603 8.33 24.85 -4.11
N VAL A 604 9.09 25.94 -4.13
CA VAL A 604 8.59 27.29 -3.85
C VAL A 604 8.56 28.07 -5.15
N VAL A 605 7.42 28.67 -5.44
CA VAL A 605 7.23 29.61 -6.55
C VAL A 605 6.72 30.92 -5.97
N ASP A 606 7.43 32.01 -6.22
CA ASP A 606 7.01 33.38 -5.87
C ASP A 606 7.57 34.38 -6.91
N ALA A 607 7.54 35.67 -6.59
CA ALA A 607 8.02 36.73 -7.48
C ALA A 607 9.50 36.57 -7.90
N SER A 608 10.31 35.81 -7.15
CA SER A 608 11.71 35.52 -7.48
C SER A 608 11.88 34.34 -8.46
N GLY A 609 10.79 33.65 -8.82
CA GLY A 609 10.79 32.47 -9.68
C GLY A 609 10.59 31.17 -8.90
N ARG A 610 11.04 30.05 -9.47
CA ARG A 610 10.93 28.69 -8.90
C ARG A 610 12.23 28.29 -8.23
N ARG A 611 12.15 27.80 -6.99
CA ARG A 611 13.23 27.10 -6.30
C ARG A 611 12.78 25.72 -5.85
N MET A 612 13.62 24.72 -6.09
CA MET A 612 13.48 23.38 -5.52
C MET A 612 14.45 23.27 -4.34
N VAL A 613 13.92 23.38 -3.13
CA VAL A 613 14.69 23.31 -1.89
C VAL A 613 14.76 21.85 -1.47
N PRO A 614 15.93 21.19 -1.49
CA PRO A 614 16.04 19.83 -0.99
C PRO A 614 15.64 19.80 0.48
N ARG A 615 14.72 18.91 0.84
CA ARG A 615 14.50 18.62 2.25
C ARG A 615 15.65 17.71 2.68
N PRO A 616 16.31 17.98 3.83
CA PRO A 616 17.09 16.94 4.48
C PRO A 616 16.18 15.73 4.55
N ASN A 617 16.69 14.54 4.23
CA ASN A 617 16.07 13.36 4.76
C ASN A 617 16.15 13.56 6.27
N GLY A 618 15.08 14.07 6.89
CA GLY A 618 15.04 14.24 8.33
C GLY A 618 15.44 12.92 8.96
N THR A 619 15.77 12.92 10.24
CA THR A 619 15.84 11.68 11.01
C THR A 619 14.52 10.91 11.05
N ALA A 620 13.49 11.33 10.31
CA ALA A 620 12.59 10.44 9.61
C ALA A 620 13.30 9.79 8.41
N VAL A 621 13.97 8.67 8.72
CA VAL A 621 14.27 7.55 7.81
C VAL A 621 13.53 7.75 6.49
N ALA A 622 14.23 8.09 5.40
CA ALA A 622 13.67 7.99 4.04
C ALA A 622 12.86 6.70 4.01
N PRO A 623 11.56 6.67 3.64
CA PRO A 623 10.70 5.51 3.89
C PRO A 623 11.47 4.27 3.43
N ARG A 624 12.06 3.57 4.40
CA ARG A 624 12.94 2.45 4.14
C ARG A 624 11.93 1.39 3.81
N ALA A 625 11.72 1.18 2.51
CA ALA A 625 10.64 0.37 1.95
C ALA A 625 10.25 -0.73 2.94
N GLU A 626 9.11 -0.55 3.61
CA GLU A 626 8.63 -1.52 4.59
C GLU A 626 8.38 -2.80 3.80
N ARG A 627 9.26 -3.79 3.97
CA ARG A 627 9.16 -5.05 3.27
C ARG A 627 8.11 -5.88 3.99
N LEU A 628 7.01 -6.15 3.29
CA LEU A 628 6.02 -7.11 3.75
C LEU A 628 6.65 -8.51 3.84
N PRO A 629 6.17 -9.37 4.76
CA PRO A 629 6.60 -10.76 4.81
C PRO A 629 6.36 -11.44 3.46
N VAL A 630 7.36 -12.20 2.98
CA VAL A 630 7.21 -13.10 1.83
C VAL A 630 6.26 -14.24 2.16
N LEU A 631 6.32 -14.74 3.41
CA LEU A 631 5.43 -15.74 3.99
C LEU A 631 5.13 -15.38 5.45
N ALA A 632 3.95 -15.75 5.92
CA ALA A 632 3.58 -15.67 7.34
C ALA A 632 2.84 -16.93 7.76
N PHE A 633 3.14 -17.43 8.96
CA PHE A 633 2.55 -18.64 9.51
C PHE A 633 1.99 -18.39 10.92
N PRO A 634 0.85 -18.99 11.27
CA PRO A 634 -0.03 -19.75 10.38
C PRO A 634 -0.65 -18.86 9.30
N GLU A 635 -0.75 -19.36 8.07
CA GLU A 635 -1.47 -18.68 7.01
C GLU A 635 -2.97 -18.94 7.19
N PRO A 636 -3.79 -17.88 7.34
CA PRO A 636 -5.23 -18.04 7.43
C PRO A 636 -5.75 -18.91 6.30
N ASP A 637 -6.62 -19.86 6.63
CA ASP A 637 -7.41 -20.65 5.68
C ASP A 637 -6.63 -21.69 4.85
N VAL A 638 -5.32 -21.71 5.02
CA VAL A 638 -4.45 -22.75 4.47
C VAL A 638 -4.03 -23.72 5.58
N ASP A 639 -3.73 -23.18 6.76
CA ASP A 639 -3.20 -23.90 7.90
C ASP A 639 -4.24 -24.13 9.02
N ASP A 640 -4.14 -25.28 9.67
CA ASP A 640 -4.74 -25.48 10.99
C ASP A 640 -3.94 -24.69 12.03
N THR A 641 -4.46 -23.53 12.42
CA THR A 641 -3.82 -22.64 13.40
C THR A 641 -3.55 -23.30 14.75
N ALA A 642 -4.31 -24.34 15.14
CA ALA A 642 -4.09 -25.06 16.40
C ALA A 642 -2.77 -25.85 16.38
N ALA A 643 -2.36 -26.36 15.22
CA ALA A 643 -1.10 -27.08 15.05
C ALA A 643 0.13 -26.21 15.37
N TYR A 644 0.00 -24.89 15.25
CA TYR A 644 1.08 -23.94 15.53
C TYR A 644 1.19 -23.57 17.00
N GLN A 645 0.26 -23.99 17.86
CA GLN A 645 0.31 -23.75 19.32
C GLN A 645 0.56 -22.27 19.69
N GLY A 646 0.03 -21.35 18.89
CA GLY A 646 0.17 -19.90 19.04
C GLY A 646 1.48 -19.30 18.51
N TYR A 647 2.38 -20.09 17.93
CA TYR A 647 3.54 -19.56 17.20
C TYR A 647 3.08 -18.65 16.07
N GLN A 648 3.73 -17.50 15.94
CA GLN A 648 3.53 -16.60 14.82
C GLN A 648 4.87 -16.36 14.14
N THR A 649 4.99 -16.69 12.86
CA THR A 649 6.25 -16.58 12.09
C THR A 649 6.04 -15.67 10.89
N ARG A 650 7.03 -14.84 10.57
CA ARG A 650 7.11 -14.04 9.36
C ARG A 650 8.48 -14.21 8.72
N PHE A 651 8.50 -14.44 7.41
CA PHE A 651 9.72 -14.53 6.61
C PHE A 651 9.88 -13.24 5.80
N TYR A 652 11.03 -12.60 5.93
CA TYR A 652 11.40 -11.37 5.24
C TYR A 652 12.60 -11.60 4.32
N ARG A 653 12.83 -10.64 3.42
CA ARG A 653 14.05 -10.53 2.62
C ARG A 653 14.82 -9.30 3.09
N ASP A 654 16.06 -9.47 3.50
CA ASP A 654 16.91 -8.34 3.90
C ASP A 654 17.34 -7.48 2.70
N ALA A 655 18.21 -6.49 2.93
CA ALA A 655 18.69 -5.58 1.88
C ALA A 655 19.56 -6.25 0.79
N LYS A 656 19.98 -7.50 0.98
CA LYS A 656 20.68 -8.36 -0.01
C LYS A 656 19.82 -9.55 -0.44
N ASP A 657 18.51 -9.46 -0.22
CA ASP A 657 17.52 -10.50 -0.51
C ASP A 657 17.79 -11.85 0.21
N ASN A 658 18.59 -11.85 1.27
CA ASN A 658 18.75 -13.01 2.12
C ASN A 658 17.51 -13.21 3.00
N THR A 659 17.23 -14.44 3.40
CA THR A 659 16.04 -14.75 4.20
C THR A 659 16.27 -14.38 5.65
N VAL A 660 15.29 -13.68 6.24
CA VAL A 660 15.22 -13.44 7.68
C VAL A 660 13.91 -14.00 8.19
N GLN A 661 13.97 -15.01 9.05
CA GLN A 661 12.80 -15.55 9.74
C GLN A 661 12.67 -14.88 11.09
N VAL A 662 11.50 -14.31 11.39
CA VAL A 662 11.17 -13.78 12.70
C VAL A 662 9.97 -14.53 13.25
N TYR A 663 10.09 -15.13 14.43
CA TYR A 663 8.96 -15.79 15.08
C TYR A 663 8.77 -15.39 16.54
N LEU A 664 7.50 -15.41 16.95
CA LEU A 664 7.01 -15.18 18.29
C LEU A 664 6.57 -16.53 18.86
N GLU A 665 7.17 -16.92 19.99
CA GLU A 665 6.89 -18.16 20.70
C GLU A 665 6.15 -17.84 22.00
N PRO A 666 4.86 -18.18 22.12
CA PRO A 666 4.02 -17.66 23.20
C PRO A 666 4.24 -18.33 24.56
N ARG A 667 4.70 -19.59 24.66
CA ARG A 667 4.82 -20.29 25.95
C ARG A 667 6.00 -19.81 26.77
N GLY A 668 7.13 -19.55 26.13
CA GLY A 668 8.33 -18.97 26.72
C GLY A 668 8.43 -17.46 26.55
N GLY A 669 7.51 -16.83 25.81
CA GLY A 669 7.50 -15.40 25.54
C GLY A 669 8.70 -14.96 24.72
N ARG A 670 9.16 -15.80 23.77
CA ARG A 670 10.37 -15.49 22.98
C ARG A 670 10.05 -14.75 21.70
N VAL A 671 10.97 -13.86 21.37
CA VAL A 671 11.12 -13.25 20.04
C VAL A 671 12.43 -13.76 19.48
N VAL A 672 12.39 -14.37 18.30
CA VAL A 672 13.57 -14.95 17.67
C VAL A 672 13.69 -14.48 16.23
N ASN A 673 14.90 -14.11 15.85
CA ASN A 673 15.31 -13.74 14.51
C ASN A 673 16.37 -14.73 14.03
N LEU A 674 16.18 -15.31 12.86
CA LEU A 674 17.13 -16.20 12.21
C LEU A 674 17.54 -15.58 10.88
N LEU A 675 18.84 -15.39 10.68
CA LEU A 675 19.40 -14.71 9.52
C LEU A 675 20.12 -15.73 8.65
N ALA A 676 19.63 -15.96 7.43
CA ALA A 676 20.26 -16.83 6.46
C ALA A 676 21.49 -16.14 5.84
N ASN A 677 22.58 -16.09 6.60
CA ASN A 677 23.86 -15.50 6.20
C ASN A 677 25.02 -16.52 6.33
N ALA A 678 26.23 -16.11 6.00
CA ALA A 678 27.41 -16.99 6.07
C ALA A 678 27.62 -17.59 7.46
N ALA A 679 27.35 -16.83 8.53
CA ALA A 679 27.52 -17.26 9.92
C ALA A 679 26.32 -18.03 10.51
N ASN A 680 25.21 -18.19 9.76
CA ASN A 680 23.95 -18.76 10.25
C ASN A 680 23.53 -18.11 11.57
N GLU A 681 23.34 -16.80 11.60
CA GLU A 681 23.12 -16.08 12.85
C GLU A 681 21.69 -16.16 13.38
N SER A 682 21.56 -16.03 14.69
CA SER A 682 20.31 -15.90 15.42
C SER A 682 20.39 -14.85 16.52
N VAL A 683 19.27 -14.18 16.74
CA VAL A 683 19.03 -13.25 17.85
C VAL A 683 17.73 -13.64 18.53
N GLY A 684 17.79 -14.00 19.81
CA GLY A 684 16.64 -14.35 20.63
C GLY A 684 16.60 -13.54 21.92
N PHE A 685 15.40 -13.18 22.39
CA PHE A 685 15.17 -12.67 23.74
C PHE A 685 13.80 -13.09 24.27
N THR A 686 13.66 -13.15 25.60
CA THR A 686 12.43 -13.52 26.31
C THR A 686 11.80 -12.29 26.93
N VAL A 687 10.47 -12.19 26.83
CA VAL A 687 9.64 -11.12 27.42
C VAL A 687 8.72 -11.72 28.49
N ARG A 688 8.81 -11.19 29.70
CA ARG A 688 7.97 -11.60 30.83
C ARG A 688 7.15 -10.45 31.38
N ASP A 689 5.98 -10.76 31.90
CA ASP A 689 5.18 -9.80 32.66
C ASP A 689 5.74 -9.57 34.07
N ALA A 690 5.10 -8.67 34.83
CA ALA A 690 5.49 -8.36 36.21
C ALA A 690 5.37 -9.56 37.18
N THR A 691 4.67 -10.64 36.81
CA THR A 691 4.55 -11.87 37.60
C THR A 691 5.63 -12.91 37.26
N GLY A 692 6.49 -12.62 36.28
CA GLY A 692 7.53 -13.51 35.79
C GLY A 692 7.03 -14.57 34.80
N ARG A 693 5.79 -14.45 34.30
CA ARG A 693 5.22 -15.32 33.26
C ARG A 693 5.50 -14.76 31.88
N ALA A 694 5.43 -15.60 30.84
CA ALA A 694 5.56 -15.15 29.46
C ALA A 694 4.52 -14.06 29.14
N ALA A 695 4.97 -12.92 28.62
CA ALA A 695 4.07 -11.85 28.21
C ALA A 695 3.39 -12.21 26.87
N GLY A 696 2.13 -11.84 26.70
CA GLY A 696 1.45 -11.93 25.40
C GLY A 696 2.14 -11.00 24.40
N LEU A 697 2.62 -11.55 23.28
CA LEU A 697 3.33 -10.80 22.24
C LEU A 697 2.54 -10.79 20.93
N GLY A 698 2.44 -9.61 20.34
CA GLY A 698 1.84 -9.41 19.02
C GLY A 698 2.70 -8.52 18.13
N TRP A 699 2.49 -8.64 16.82
CA TRP A 699 3.12 -7.75 15.84
C TRP A 699 2.55 -6.33 15.94
N GLY A 700 3.42 -5.34 16.11
CA GLY A 700 3.09 -3.91 16.12
C GLY A 700 3.30 -3.20 14.77
N SER A 701 3.88 -3.90 13.77
CA SER A 701 4.02 -3.44 12.38
C SER A 701 3.52 -4.49 11.38
N ARG A 702 3.19 -4.06 10.16
CA ARG A 702 2.72 -4.96 9.09
C ARG A 702 3.88 -5.65 8.38
N GLY A 703 4.97 -4.94 8.17
CA GLY A 703 6.22 -5.44 7.60
C GLY A 703 7.43 -5.10 8.48
N ALA A 704 8.61 -5.13 7.87
CA ALA A 704 9.87 -4.77 8.48
C ALA A 704 10.65 -3.79 7.59
N GLU A 705 11.33 -2.83 8.20
CA GLU A 705 12.27 -1.96 7.50
C GLU A 705 13.59 -2.68 7.34
N VAL A 706 14.16 -2.66 6.15
CA VAL A 706 15.50 -3.24 5.89
C VAL A 706 16.46 -2.17 5.40
N ALA A 707 17.75 -2.31 5.73
CA ALA A 707 18.78 -1.43 5.23
C ALA A 707 20.14 -2.12 5.16
N ASP A 708 21.04 -1.51 4.40
CA ASP A 708 22.44 -1.88 4.28
C ASP A 708 23.26 -0.58 4.31
N SER A 709 24.17 -0.46 5.28
CA SER A 709 25.09 0.68 5.40
C SER A 709 26.43 0.45 4.70
N GLY A 710 26.64 -0.72 4.08
CA GLY A 710 27.94 -1.21 3.64
C GLY A 710 28.75 -1.86 4.77
N ALA A 711 28.61 -1.38 6.00
CA ALA A 711 29.25 -1.96 7.18
C ALA A 711 28.37 -3.02 7.88
N ALA A 712 27.05 -2.85 7.84
CA ALA A 712 26.10 -3.80 8.44
C ALA A 712 24.76 -3.78 7.71
N ARG A 713 24.09 -4.94 7.72
CA ARG A 713 22.70 -5.11 7.27
C ARG A 713 21.78 -5.05 8.49
N THR A 714 20.65 -4.36 8.35
CA THR A 714 19.68 -4.20 9.43
C THR A 714 18.28 -4.61 9.02
N ILE A 715 17.54 -5.20 9.95
CA ILE A 715 16.09 -5.40 9.87
C ILE A 715 15.42 -4.81 11.13
N ALA A 716 14.35 -4.04 10.96
CA ALA A 716 13.62 -3.43 12.07
C ALA A 716 12.11 -3.65 11.97
N TYR A 717 11.47 -4.01 13.08
CA TYR A 717 10.03 -4.26 13.16
C TYR A 717 9.50 -3.88 14.54
N ARG A 718 8.18 -3.79 14.67
CA ARG A 718 7.52 -3.41 15.93
C ARG A 718 6.79 -4.58 16.56
N LEU A 719 6.81 -4.62 17.89
CA LEU A 719 6.08 -5.56 18.72
C LEU A 719 5.25 -4.81 19.77
N THR A 720 4.17 -5.45 20.19
CA THR A 720 3.35 -5.02 21.33
C THR A 720 3.33 -6.15 22.34
N ALA A 721 3.68 -5.84 23.58
CA ALA A 721 3.56 -6.75 24.72
C ALA A 721 2.30 -6.38 25.53
N GLU A 722 1.42 -7.35 25.75
CA GLU A 722 0.11 -7.20 26.42
C GLU A 722 0.23 -7.13 27.95
N ALA A 723 1.16 -6.32 28.45
CA ALA A 723 1.32 -6.02 29.87
C ALA A 723 1.84 -4.59 30.06
N PRO A 724 1.43 -3.88 31.13
CA PRO A 724 1.88 -2.51 31.41
C PRO A 724 3.35 -2.44 31.89
N ARG A 725 3.90 -3.57 32.32
CA ARG A 725 5.28 -3.72 32.75
C ARG A 725 5.79 -5.05 32.23
N VAL A 726 6.92 -5.01 31.52
CA VAL A 726 7.59 -6.20 31.01
C VAL A 726 9.07 -6.20 31.38
N GLU A 727 9.63 -7.39 31.54
CA GLU A 727 11.07 -7.60 31.71
C GLU A 727 11.61 -8.40 30.52
N LEU A 728 12.60 -7.84 29.86
CA LEU A 728 13.31 -8.42 28.73
C LEU A 728 14.60 -9.06 29.25
N GLY A 729 14.83 -10.33 28.95
CA GLY A 729 16.01 -11.06 29.39
C GLY A 729 16.28 -12.27 28.52
N TRP A 730 17.24 -13.10 28.92
CA TRP A 730 17.66 -14.25 28.11
C TRP A 730 17.99 -13.89 26.66
N PHE A 731 18.74 -12.81 26.50
CA PHE A 731 19.34 -12.44 25.24
C PHE A 731 20.35 -13.51 24.83
N VAL A 732 20.18 -14.05 23.62
CA VAL A 732 21.13 -14.97 22.99
C VAL A 732 21.37 -14.47 21.57
N LEU A 733 22.64 -14.20 21.30
CA LEU A 733 23.15 -13.70 20.02
C LEU A 733 24.29 -14.63 19.59
N GLY A 734 24.35 -14.99 18.32
CA GLY A 734 25.41 -15.83 17.76
C GLY A 734 24.85 -16.77 16.71
N SER A 735 25.44 -17.96 16.52
CA SER A 735 24.93 -18.91 15.52
C SER A 735 23.57 -19.49 15.93
N MET A 736 22.78 -19.97 14.96
CA MET A 736 21.47 -20.61 15.17
C MET A 736 21.53 -21.82 16.12
N ARG A 737 22.72 -22.44 16.28
CA ARG A 737 22.96 -23.50 17.27
C ARG A 737 22.63 -23.00 18.69
N ILE A 738 22.99 -21.77 19.01
CA ILE A 738 22.81 -21.21 20.35
C ILE A 738 21.33 -21.16 20.69
N GLU A 739 20.50 -20.66 19.77
CA GLU A 739 19.04 -20.63 19.96
C GLU A 739 18.44 -22.04 20.02
N ARG A 740 18.92 -23.00 19.20
CA ARG A 740 18.50 -24.41 19.25
C ARG A 740 18.77 -25.01 20.63
N ASP A 741 20.02 -24.95 21.09
CA ASP A 741 20.44 -25.55 22.35
C ASP A 741 19.69 -24.87 23.50
N PHE A 742 19.58 -23.54 23.48
CA PHE A 742 18.81 -22.77 24.44
C PHE A 742 17.36 -23.30 24.59
N GLN A 743 16.70 -23.61 23.47
CA GLN A 743 15.36 -24.19 23.47
C GLN A 743 15.32 -25.66 23.92
N TYR A 744 16.23 -26.52 23.44
CA TYR A 744 16.28 -27.94 23.81
C TYR A 744 16.45 -28.13 25.31
N TRP A 745 17.27 -27.29 25.95
CA TRP A 745 17.47 -27.28 27.40
C TRP A 745 16.31 -26.65 28.19
N ARG A 746 15.23 -26.23 27.50
CA ARG A 746 14.07 -25.52 28.06
C ARG A 746 14.48 -24.31 28.90
N PHE A 747 15.61 -23.71 28.55
CA PHE A 747 16.15 -22.54 29.22
C PHE A 747 15.21 -21.31 29.24
N PRO A 748 14.35 -21.06 28.22
CA PRO A 748 13.43 -19.92 28.24
C PRO A 748 12.48 -19.92 29.45
N LEU A 749 12.23 -21.09 30.05
CA LEU A 749 11.33 -21.26 31.19
C LEU A 749 12.01 -20.99 32.54
N ARG A 750 13.34 -20.89 32.60
CA ARG A 750 14.10 -20.65 33.84
C ARG A 750 13.98 -19.19 34.29
N PRO A 751 13.99 -18.88 35.60
CA PRO A 751 13.94 -17.49 36.08
C PRO A 751 15.17 -16.70 35.63
N PHE A 752 15.05 -15.42 35.31
CA PHE A 752 16.19 -14.57 34.86
C PHE A 752 17.35 -14.50 35.87
N THR A 753 17.12 -14.89 37.12
CA THR A 753 18.13 -15.03 38.18
C THR A 753 19.03 -16.26 38.04
N ALA A 754 18.68 -17.22 37.17
CA ALA A 754 19.53 -18.39 36.93
C ALA A 754 20.88 -17.98 36.29
N PRO A 755 21.92 -18.81 36.41
CA PRO A 755 23.18 -18.61 35.67
C PRO A 755 22.91 -18.39 34.18
N PRO A 756 23.69 -17.56 33.46
CA PRO A 756 23.44 -17.28 32.06
C PRO A 756 23.69 -18.52 31.20
N PHE A 757 22.99 -18.63 30.07
CA PHE A 757 23.23 -19.72 29.13
C PHE A 757 24.57 -19.51 28.42
N GLN A 758 25.39 -20.55 28.41
CA GLN A 758 26.65 -20.61 27.68
C GLN A 758 26.69 -21.92 26.91
N VAL A 759 27.29 -21.89 25.73
CA VAL A 759 27.61 -23.11 24.98
C VAL A 759 28.79 -23.78 25.68
N ALA A 760 28.63 -25.06 26.03
CA ALA A 760 29.60 -25.77 26.85
C ALA A 760 30.96 -25.85 26.15
N GLU A 761 30.96 -26.06 24.83
CA GLU A 761 32.15 -26.20 23.99
C GLU A 761 32.93 -24.89 23.87
N GLU A 762 32.25 -23.75 23.77
CA GLU A 762 32.93 -22.43 23.81
C GLU A 762 33.62 -22.24 25.17
N SER A 763 32.94 -22.63 26.25
CA SER A 763 33.50 -22.54 27.61
C SER A 763 34.70 -23.48 27.81
N LEU A 764 34.61 -24.71 27.28
CA LEU A 764 35.69 -25.69 27.30
C LEU A 764 36.87 -25.22 26.46
N LEU A 765 36.65 -24.68 25.26
CA LEU A 765 37.70 -24.13 24.42
C LEU A 765 38.46 -23.01 25.16
N VAL A 766 37.76 -22.08 25.81
CA VAL A 766 38.40 -21.02 26.60
C VAL A 766 39.21 -21.60 27.76
N ALA A 767 38.71 -22.65 28.43
CA ALA A 767 39.43 -23.35 29.49
C ALA A 767 40.67 -24.09 28.96
N ASP A 768 40.59 -24.71 27.79
CA ASP A 768 41.70 -25.40 27.13
C ASP A 768 42.79 -24.41 26.71
N VAL A 769 42.42 -23.30 26.07
CA VAL A 769 43.35 -22.22 25.73
C VAL A 769 44.04 -21.68 26.99
N ALA A 770 43.31 -21.56 28.10
CA ALA A 770 43.87 -21.13 29.38
C ALA A 770 44.87 -22.13 30.00
N ARG A 771 44.81 -23.41 29.62
CA ARG A 771 45.75 -24.46 30.06
C ARG A 771 47.01 -24.57 29.21
N LEU A 772 47.02 -23.99 28.00
CA LEU A 772 48.18 -24.00 27.11
C LEU A 772 49.38 -23.24 27.70
N ALA A 773 50.59 -23.66 27.30
CA ALA A 773 51.83 -22.92 27.58
C ALA A 773 51.76 -21.48 27.01
N PRO A 774 52.49 -20.50 27.57
CA PRO A 774 52.31 -19.08 27.22
C PRO A 774 52.44 -18.76 25.71
N GLY A 775 53.40 -19.37 25.01
CA GLY A 775 53.59 -19.15 23.57
C GLY A 775 52.41 -19.64 22.73
N GLU A 776 52.00 -20.88 22.98
CA GLU A 776 50.86 -21.55 22.34
C GLU A 776 49.56 -20.83 22.67
N ARG A 777 49.38 -20.41 23.93
CA ARG A 777 48.24 -19.59 24.35
C ARG A 777 48.15 -18.30 23.54
N GLN A 778 49.25 -17.57 23.40
CA GLN A 778 49.28 -16.32 22.64
C GLN A 778 48.99 -16.55 21.15
N ARG A 779 49.48 -17.65 20.58
CA ARG A 779 49.16 -18.07 19.21
C ARG A 779 47.66 -18.34 19.05
N HIS A 780 47.05 -19.10 19.95
CA HIS A 780 45.61 -19.40 19.91
C HIS A 780 44.73 -18.17 20.15
N LEU A 781 45.12 -17.29 21.08
CA LEU A 781 44.44 -16.00 21.30
C LEU A 781 44.48 -15.13 20.04
N SER A 782 45.62 -15.10 19.34
CA SER A 782 45.77 -14.36 18.08
C SER A 782 44.89 -14.94 16.96
N LEU A 783 44.73 -16.27 16.89
CA LEU A 783 43.81 -16.93 15.93
C LEU A 783 42.34 -16.58 16.22
N LEU A 784 42.00 -16.37 17.49
CA LEU A 784 40.66 -15.96 17.95
C LEU A 784 40.50 -14.43 18.01
N SER A 785 41.46 -13.67 17.47
CA SER A 785 41.48 -12.20 17.49
C SER A 785 41.27 -11.61 18.90
N ALA A 786 41.78 -12.24 19.96
CA ALA A 786 41.65 -11.78 21.34
C ALA A 786 43.02 -11.36 21.90
N ALA A 787 43.07 -10.23 22.59
CA ALA A 787 44.31 -9.74 23.22
C ALA A 787 44.68 -10.54 24.46
N ASN A 788 43.69 -11.07 25.20
CA ASN A 788 43.89 -11.85 26.42
C ASN A 788 42.68 -12.77 26.71
N LEU A 789 42.82 -13.62 27.73
CA LEU A 789 41.76 -14.55 28.14
C LEU A 789 40.49 -13.87 28.65
N ASP A 790 40.59 -12.66 29.23
CA ASP A 790 39.43 -11.97 29.79
C ASP A 790 38.54 -11.39 28.68
N GLU A 791 39.14 -10.90 27.60
CA GLU A 791 38.41 -10.54 26.39
C GLU A 791 37.65 -11.75 25.82
N LEU A 792 38.32 -12.90 25.72
CA LEU A 792 37.71 -14.12 25.19
C LEU A 792 36.57 -14.64 26.08
N ARG A 793 36.74 -14.59 27.42
CA ARG A 793 35.66 -14.88 28.38
C ARG A 793 34.50 -13.89 28.26
N GLY A 794 34.79 -12.62 28.01
CA GLY A 794 33.79 -11.58 27.79
C GLY A 794 32.88 -11.86 26.59
N ARG A 795 33.40 -12.51 25.55
CA ARG A 795 32.63 -12.90 24.35
C ARG A 795 31.69 -14.10 24.56
N LEU A 796 31.74 -14.79 25.71
CA LEU A 796 30.83 -15.90 26.01
C LEU A 796 29.39 -15.42 26.33
N LEU A 797 29.22 -14.15 26.67
CA LEU A 797 27.94 -13.57 27.06
C LEU A 797 27.67 -12.26 26.31
N PRO A 798 26.40 -11.94 26.02
CA PRO A 798 26.06 -10.64 25.46
C PRO A 798 26.24 -9.51 26.48
N SER A 799 26.69 -8.35 26.02
CA SER A 799 26.72 -7.12 26.80
C SER A 799 25.43 -6.32 26.59
N ILE A 800 24.97 -5.60 27.63
CA ILE A 800 23.75 -4.77 27.57
C ILE A 800 24.11 -3.34 27.94
N ALA A 801 23.91 -2.40 27.02
CA ALA A 801 24.05 -0.98 27.25
C ALA A 801 22.71 -0.27 27.08
N LEU A 802 22.26 0.46 28.11
CA LEU A 802 21.06 1.28 28.03
C LEU A 802 21.44 2.74 27.85
N SER A 803 20.88 3.37 26.83
CA SER A 803 21.00 4.80 26.58
C SER A 803 19.61 5.44 26.46
N SER A 804 19.50 6.73 26.79
CA SER A 804 18.25 7.47 26.69
C SER A 804 18.51 8.86 26.13
N THR A 805 17.68 9.27 25.18
CA THR A 805 17.63 10.62 24.61
C THR A 805 16.25 11.23 24.88
N ASN A 806 16.05 12.49 24.48
CA ASN A 806 14.73 13.14 24.58
C ASN A 806 13.67 12.50 23.65
N THR A 807 14.07 11.65 22.71
CA THR A 807 13.19 11.09 21.66
C THR A 807 13.10 9.57 21.69
N SER A 808 14.05 8.86 22.32
CA SER A 808 14.07 7.40 22.40
C SER A 808 14.88 6.92 23.61
N TRP A 809 14.43 5.88 24.30
CA TRP A 809 15.33 5.03 25.06
C TRP A 809 15.73 3.83 24.19
N THR A 810 16.97 3.37 24.29
CA THR A 810 17.50 2.24 23.51
C THR A 810 18.35 1.34 24.39
N ALA A 811 17.91 0.09 24.54
CA ALA A 811 18.71 -1.01 25.05
C ALA A 811 19.43 -1.67 23.87
N ARG A 812 20.74 -1.47 23.81
CA ARG A 812 21.63 -2.10 22.84
C ARG A 812 22.22 -3.34 23.47
N VAL A 813 22.01 -4.49 22.83
CA VAL A 813 22.57 -5.78 23.24
C VAL A 813 23.43 -6.28 22.10
N GLU A 814 24.69 -6.58 22.38
CA GLU A 814 25.64 -7.01 21.37
C GLU A 814 26.49 -8.17 21.86
N ARG A 815 26.91 -9.00 20.91
CA ARG A 815 27.87 -10.08 21.16
C ARG A 815 28.69 -10.31 19.89
N PRO A 816 30.01 -10.06 19.93
CA PRO A 816 30.91 -10.51 18.87
C PRO A 816 30.92 -12.04 18.78
N SER A 817 31.23 -12.58 17.60
CA SER A 817 31.57 -14.00 17.45
C SER A 817 32.79 -14.35 18.32
N LEU A 818 32.99 -15.64 18.63
CA LEU A 818 34.06 -16.05 19.53
C LEU A 818 35.45 -15.63 18.98
N ASP A 819 35.62 -15.70 17.66
CA ASP A 819 36.80 -15.25 16.91
C ASP A 819 36.89 -13.73 16.68
N GLY A 820 35.89 -12.96 17.14
CA GLY A 820 35.82 -11.49 17.05
C GLY A 820 35.58 -10.93 15.64
N ARG A 821 35.29 -11.76 14.64
CA ARG A 821 35.19 -11.32 13.24
C ARG A 821 33.82 -10.78 12.83
N ASN A 822 32.75 -11.25 13.47
CA ASN A 822 31.39 -10.82 13.18
C ASN A 822 30.76 -10.18 14.44
N HIS A 823 29.94 -9.16 14.23
CA HIS A 823 29.27 -8.38 15.26
C HIS A 823 27.76 -8.43 15.05
N LEU A 824 27.09 -9.13 15.95
CA LEU A 824 25.64 -9.22 15.97
C LEU A 824 25.08 -8.34 17.08
N VAL A 825 24.09 -7.53 16.73
CA VAL A 825 23.50 -6.52 17.62
C VAL A 825 21.98 -6.57 17.54
N VAL A 826 21.32 -6.48 18.69
CA VAL A 826 19.89 -6.15 18.78
C VAL A 826 19.68 -4.90 19.60
N GLU A 827 18.94 -3.96 19.02
CA GLU A 827 18.50 -2.73 19.68
C GLU A 827 17.00 -2.83 19.94
N ILE A 828 16.62 -2.68 21.20
CA ILE A 828 15.23 -2.57 21.62
C ILE A 828 15.00 -1.14 22.09
N SER A 829 14.06 -0.43 21.48
CA SER A 829 13.79 0.96 21.78
C SER A 829 12.31 1.29 21.89
N GLY A 830 12.01 2.38 22.60
CA GLY A 830 10.66 2.91 22.79
C GLY A 830 10.67 4.43 22.99
N ASP A 831 9.48 5.03 22.91
CA ASP A 831 9.31 6.47 23.15
C ASP A 831 9.35 6.76 24.67
N PRO A 832 10.25 7.64 25.17
CA PRO A 832 10.34 8.03 26.56
C PRO A 832 9.06 8.69 27.11
N ARG A 833 8.16 9.16 26.25
CA ARG A 833 6.85 9.71 26.61
C ARG A 833 5.81 8.62 26.86
N GLU A 834 6.04 7.42 26.35
CA GLU A 834 5.11 6.29 26.43
C GLU A 834 5.59 5.22 27.40
N SER A 835 6.90 5.05 27.54
CA SER A 835 7.50 4.04 28.40
C SER A 835 8.85 4.49 28.95
N VAL A 836 9.28 3.88 30.04
CA VAL A 836 10.61 4.04 30.61
C VAL A 836 11.30 2.69 30.67
N ALA A 837 12.60 2.67 30.38
CA ALA A 837 13.42 1.48 30.46
C ALA A 837 14.51 1.62 31.54
N ARG A 838 14.83 0.52 32.23
CA ARG A 838 15.93 0.41 33.20
C ARG A 838 16.68 -0.90 32.96
N SER A 839 18.00 -0.88 33.04
CA SER A 839 18.84 -2.07 32.89
C SER A 839 19.36 -2.54 34.26
N THR A 840 19.36 -3.85 34.47
CA THR A 840 20.02 -4.51 35.61
C THR A 840 21.40 -5.09 35.24
N GLY A 841 21.86 -4.83 34.01
CA GLY A 841 23.04 -5.45 33.41
C GLY A 841 22.78 -6.82 32.78
N ARG A 842 21.70 -7.52 33.17
CA ARG A 842 21.28 -8.82 32.60
C ARG A 842 19.87 -8.81 32.00
N THR A 843 19.02 -7.91 32.49
CA THR A 843 17.65 -7.70 32.01
C THR A 843 17.38 -6.23 31.76
N VAL A 844 16.37 -5.96 30.95
CA VAL A 844 15.83 -4.62 30.69
C VAL A 844 14.37 -4.61 31.11
N VAL A 845 14.05 -3.85 32.16
CA VAL A 845 12.68 -3.64 32.63
C VAL A 845 12.10 -2.45 31.87
N VAL A 846 10.95 -2.63 31.25
CA VAL A 846 10.22 -1.60 30.51
C VAL A 846 8.84 -1.42 31.13
N GLU A 847 8.53 -0.19 31.53
CA GLU A 847 7.27 0.19 32.17
C GLU A 847 6.55 1.23 31.31
N ALA A 848 5.31 0.95 30.94
CA ALA A 848 4.44 1.90 30.27
C ALA A 848 4.07 3.05 31.23
N ARG A 849 4.10 4.29 30.73
CA ARG A 849 3.66 5.47 31.49
C ARG A 849 2.14 5.59 31.56
N SER A 850 1.45 5.07 30.55
CA SER A 850 -0.01 5.01 30.47
C SER A 850 -0.44 3.81 29.59
N GLY A 851 -1.61 3.24 29.87
CA GLY A 851 -2.15 2.09 29.13
C GLY A 851 -1.77 0.72 29.71
N SER A 852 -2.25 -0.34 29.06
CA SER A 852 -2.11 -1.74 29.50
C SER A 852 -1.06 -2.55 28.72
N SER A 853 -0.30 -1.91 27.81
CA SER A 853 0.66 -2.60 26.93
C SER A 853 1.93 -1.78 26.73
N VAL A 854 3.03 -2.48 26.42
CA VAL A 854 4.33 -1.89 26.09
C VAL A 854 4.60 -2.08 24.61
N ARG A 855 4.96 -0.99 23.91
CA ARG A 855 5.39 -1.03 22.50
C ARG A 855 6.91 -1.06 22.40
N LEU A 856 7.42 -1.97 21.59
CA LEU A 856 8.85 -2.20 21.41
C LEU A 856 9.20 -2.08 19.93
N ASN A 857 10.17 -1.24 19.59
CA ASN A 857 10.85 -1.28 18.30
C ASN A 857 12.06 -2.19 18.44
N VAL A 858 12.15 -3.22 17.58
CA VAL A 858 13.27 -4.16 17.55
C VAL A 858 14.06 -3.92 16.27
N ARG A 859 15.37 -3.70 16.37
CA ARG A 859 16.28 -3.63 15.23
C ARG A 859 17.41 -4.62 15.42
N VAL A 860 17.60 -5.52 14.47
CA VAL A 860 18.73 -6.44 14.43
C VAL A 860 19.72 -5.96 13.38
N SER A 861 21.01 -5.96 13.72
CA SER A 861 22.11 -5.56 12.83
C SER A 861 23.19 -6.63 12.81
N THR A 862 23.71 -6.94 11.62
CA THR A 862 24.78 -7.93 11.39
C THR A 862 25.76 -7.43 10.33
N ASP A 863 27.05 -7.70 10.52
CA ASP A 863 28.12 -7.52 9.54
C ASP A 863 28.48 -8.83 8.80
N ALA A 864 27.86 -9.96 9.16
CA ALA A 864 28.15 -11.25 8.55
C ALA A 864 27.87 -11.22 7.04
N VAL A 865 28.69 -11.94 6.28
CA VAL A 865 28.63 -11.96 4.81
C VAL A 865 27.26 -12.47 4.32
N PRO A 866 26.60 -11.78 3.38
CA PRO A 866 25.38 -12.27 2.72
C PRO A 866 25.66 -13.53 1.89
N LEU A 867 24.67 -14.42 1.83
CA LEU A 867 24.57 -15.47 0.81
C LEU A 867 24.01 -14.87 -0.49
N THR A 868 24.09 -15.65 -1.57
CA THR A 868 23.57 -15.33 -2.90
C THR A 868 22.28 -16.12 -3.15
N PRO A 869 21.09 -15.52 -2.98
CA PRO A 869 19.81 -16.19 -3.19
C PRO A 869 19.65 -16.70 -4.62
N LEU A 870 19.02 -17.86 -4.78
CA LEU A 870 18.68 -18.43 -6.08
C LEU A 870 17.25 -18.06 -6.48
N GLY A 871 17.06 -17.68 -7.73
CA GLY A 871 15.74 -17.41 -8.31
C GLY A 871 14.97 -18.69 -8.67
N ARG A 872 13.66 -18.55 -8.91
CA ARG A 872 12.77 -19.65 -9.29
C ARG A 872 13.31 -20.49 -10.45
N ASP A 873 13.78 -19.82 -11.50
CA ASP A 873 14.27 -20.48 -12.73
C ASP A 873 15.68 -21.07 -12.58
N GLU A 874 16.42 -20.64 -11.55
CA GLU A 874 17.69 -21.28 -11.18
C GLU A 874 17.43 -22.54 -10.34
N ILE A 875 16.33 -22.59 -9.57
CA ILE A 875 15.98 -23.72 -8.70
C ILE A 875 15.24 -24.83 -9.45
N PHE A 876 14.21 -24.47 -10.21
CA PHE A 876 13.28 -25.43 -10.80
C PHE A 876 13.52 -25.62 -12.30
N ASN A 877 13.30 -26.84 -12.80
CA ASN A 877 13.35 -27.09 -14.24
C ASN A 877 12.16 -26.47 -14.97
N ARG A 878 12.32 -26.31 -16.29
CA ARG A 878 11.31 -25.69 -17.17
C ARG A 878 9.97 -26.44 -17.14
N GLU A 879 10.00 -27.76 -17.00
CA GLU A 879 8.78 -28.59 -16.95
C GLU A 879 7.94 -28.27 -15.71
N PHE A 880 8.58 -28.19 -14.54
CA PHE A 880 7.89 -27.82 -13.31
C PHE A 880 7.39 -26.37 -13.32
N VAL A 881 8.17 -25.43 -13.87
CA VAL A 881 7.74 -24.03 -14.02
C VAL A 881 6.52 -23.94 -14.93
N ALA A 882 6.47 -24.70 -16.03
CA ALA A 882 5.31 -24.80 -16.91
C ALA A 882 4.11 -25.43 -16.21
N PHE A 883 4.31 -26.51 -15.45
CA PHE A 883 3.28 -27.15 -14.62
C PHE A 883 2.66 -26.16 -13.63
N LEU A 884 3.50 -25.40 -12.90
CA LEU A 884 3.05 -24.40 -11.94
C LEU A 884 2.24 -23.29 -12.62
N ALA A 885 2.66 -22.83 -13.80
CA ALA A 885 1.94 -21.85 -14.60
C ALA A 885 0.58 -22.39 -15.09
N GLY A 886 0.49 -23.69 -15.40
CA GLY A 886 -0.77 -24.37 -15.73
C GLY A 886 -1.70 -24.46 -14.52
N ALA A 887 -1.18 -24.86 -13.35
CA ALA A 887 -1.94 -24.96 -12.11
C ALA A 887 -2.56 -23.61 -11.67
N ARG A 888 -1.91 -22.49 -12.00
CA ARG A 888 -2.43 -21.13 -11.76
C ARG A 888 -3.71 -20.81 -12.54
N ARG A 889 -3.94 -21.48 -13.68
CA ARG A 889 -5.08 -21.21 -14.59
C ARG A 889 -6.37 -21.92 -14.15
N VAL A 890 -6.31 -22.80 -13.15
CA VAL A 890 -7.48 -23.51 -12.63
C VAL A 890 -8.36 -22.56 -11.83
N SER A 891 -9.64 -22.48 -12.20
CA SER A 891 -10.59 -21.49 -11.67
C SER A 891 -11.56 -22.03 -10.61
N ASP A 892 -11.64 -23.35 -10.43
CA ASP A 892 -12.47 -23.94 -9.38
C ASP A 892 -11.87 -23.74 -7.97
N SER A 893 -12.73 -23.68 -6.96
CA SER A 893 -12.33 -23.34 -5.59
C SER A 893 -11.31 -24.31 -4.98
N ALA A 894 -11.39 -25.60 -5.33
CA ALA A 894 -10.45 -26.61 -4.84
C ALA A 894 -9.09 -26.48 -5.54
N GLY A 895 -9.09 -26.16 -6.83
CA GLY A 895 -7.92 -25.85 -7.65
C GLY A 895 -7.16 -24.62 -7.14
N VAL A 896 -7.89 -23.54 -6.82
CA VAL A 896 -7.30 -22.32 -6.25
C VAL A 896 -6.63 -22.60 -4.89
N ALA A 897 -7.27 -23.38 -4.01
CA ALA A 897 -6.70 -23.75 -2.72
C ALA A 897 -5.45 -24.64 -2.85
N ARG A 898 -5.48 -25.61 -3.77
CA ARG A 898 -4.31 -26.44 -4.09
C ARG A 898 -3.16 -25.61 -4.66
N TYR A 899 -3.45 -24.70 -5.59
CA TYR A 899 -2.44 -23.80 -6.15
C TYR A 899 -1.83 -22.89 -5.08
N ARG A 900 -2.63 -22.32 -4.17
CA ARG A 900 -2.12 -21.53 -3.05
C ARG A 900 -1.14 -22.32 -2.18
N ARG A 901 -1.48 -23.57 -1.83
CA ARG A 901 -0.57 -24.47 -1.08
C ARG A 901 0.71 -24.76 -1.84
N LEU A 902 0.60 -25.05 -3.14
CA LEU A 902 1.75 -25.34 -4.01
C LEU A 902 2.67 -24.13 -4.17
N GLU A 903 2.12 -22.96 -4.51
CA GLU A 903 2.88 -21.71 -4.65
C GLU A 903 3.54 -21.30 -3.32
N ARG A 904 2.89 -21.56 -2.19
CA ARG A 904 3.51 -21.39 -0.86
C ARG A 904 4.72 -22.30 -0.68
N GLN A 905 4.61 -23.58 -1.01
CA GLN A 905 5.73 -24.53 -0.93
C GLN A 905 6.89 -24.12 -1.84
N VAL A 906 6.60 -23.66 -3.06
CA VAL A 906 7.59 -23.12 -3.99
C VAL A 906 8.33 -21.94 -3.37
N ARG A 907 7.61 -20.97 -2.79
CA ARG A 907 8.21 -19.81 -2.12
C ARG A 907 9.05 -20.17 -0.90
N VAL A 908 8.67 -21.23 -0.16
CA VAL A 908 9.50 -21.74 0.94
C VAL A 908 10.85 -22.21 0.39
N VAL A 909 10.87 -23.00 -0.69
CA VAL A 909 12.12 -23.46 -1.30
C VAL A 909 12.97 -22.28 -1.81
N GLU A 910 12.35 -21.27 -2.44
CA GLU A 910 13.04 -20.04 -2.87
C GLU A 910 13.66 -19.24 -1.72
N LEU A 911 12.98 -19.17 -0.57
CA LEU A 911 13.51 -18.52 0.63
C LEU A 911 14.72 -19.27 1.18
N LEU A 912 14.72 -20.58 1.06
CA LEU A 912 15.72 -21.43 1.69
C LEU A 912 16.88 -21.81 0.77
N SER A 913 16.90 -21.35 -0.49
CA SER A 913 17.90 -21.74 -1.49
C SER A 913 18.84 -20.60 -1.86
N THR A 914 20.14 -20.84 -1.71
CA THR A 914 21.22 -19.92 -2.09
C THR A 914 22.34 -20.70 -2.79
N ARG A 915 23.24 -20.03 -3.52
CA ARG A 915 24.39 -20.68 -4.18
C ARG A 915 25.35 -21.32 -3.18
N GLU A 916 25.42 -20.75 -1.99
CA GLU A 916 26.32 -21.11 -0.92
C GLU A 916 25.75 -22.21 -0.02
N LYS A 917 24.42 -22.17 0.23
CA LYS A 917 23.72 -23.04 1.17
C LYS A 917 22.28 -23.33 0.70
N LEU A 918 21.86 -24.59 0.83
CA LEU A 918 20.44 -24.97 0.74
C LEU A 918 19.86 -25.18 2.13
N MET A 919 18.55 -24.97 2.24
CA MET A 919 17.82 -24.98 3.52
C MET A 919 18.33 -23.92 4.52
N ALA A 920 18.86 -22.81 4.00
CA ALA A 920 19.43 -21.73 4.81
C ALA A 920 18.35 -20.98 5.59
N GLY A 921 18.54 -20.82 6.90
CA GLY A 921 17.62 -20.05 7.76
C GLY A 921 16.69 -20.86 8.65
N LEU A 922 16.82 -22.19 8.70
CA LEU A 922 16.04 -23.04 9.61
C LEU A 922 16.92 -23.62 10.74
N PRO A 923 16.54 -23.47 12.02
CA PRO A 923 17.39 -23.85 13.15
C PRO A 923 17.47 -25.38 13.31
N ASN A 924 16.42 -26.11 12.91
CA ASN A 924 16.39 -27.58 12.94
C ASN A 924 17.19 -28.23 11.79
N PHE A 925 17.53 -27.47 10.74
CA PHE A 925 18.32 -27.93 9.60
C PHE A 925 19.73 -27.35 9.58
N ALA A 926 20.05 -26.43 10.51
CA ALA A 926 21.37 -25.87 10.70
C ALA A 926 22.40 -26.89 11.25
N THR A 927 22.03 -28.15 11.43
CA THR A 927 22.78 -29.13 12.22
C THR A 927 23.09 -30.42 11.47
N TYR A 928 22.46 -30.66 10.31
CA TYR A 928 22.61 -31.88 9.50
C TYR A 928 23.07 -31.57 8.07
N PHE A 929 24.01 -30.63 7.95
CA PHE A 929 24.53 -30.22 6.65
C PHE A 929 25.30 -31.36 5.96
N GLY A 930 25.01 -31.56 4.67
CA GLY A 930 25.50 -32.67 3.87
C GLY A 930 24.39 -33.67 3.60
N ARG A 931 24.06 -34.54 4.56
CA ARG A 931 23.11 -35.64 4.35
C ARG A 931 21.70 -35.15 3.99
N ASP A 932 21.08 -34.33 4.84
CA ASP A 932 19.66 -33.98 4.68
C ASP A 932 19.44 -33.06 3.46
N MET A 933 20.45 -32.25 3.14
CA MET A 933 20.50 -31.46 1.91
C MET A 933 20.62 -32.34 0.67
N MET A 934 21.49 -33.36 0.69
CA MET A 934 21.62 -34.33 -0.40
C MET A 934 20.36 -35.19 -0.54
N MET A 935 19.72 -35.56 0.57
CA MET A 935 18.43 -36.27 0.54
C MET A 935 17.32 -35.39 -0.04
N THR A 936 17.24 -34.13 0.39
CA THR A 936 16.31 -33.14 -0.20
C THR A 936 16.57 -32.99 -1.69
N ALA A 937 17.84 -32.97 -2.10
CA ALA A 937 18.23 -32.93 -3.50
C ALA A 937 17.76 -34.12 -4.31
N LEU A 938 17.96 -35.32 -3.79
CA LEU A 938 17.51 -36.56 -4.43
C LEU A 938 15.98 -36.60 -4.55
N MET A 939 15.26 -36.17 -3.52
CA MET A 939 13.80 -36.12 -3.52
C MET A 939 13.24 -35.08 -4.51
N MET A 940 13.93 -33.96 -4.69
CA MET A 940 13.50 -32.86 -5.55
C MET A 940 13.98 -33.00 -7.00
N ARG A 941 14.81 -34.00 -7.31
CA ARG A 941 15.36 -34.28 -8.64
C ARG A 941 14.35 -34.16 -9.80
N PRO A 942 13.08 -34.63 -9.68
CA PRO A 942 12.11 -34.51 -10.78
C PRO A 942 11.77 -33.07 -11.18
N ILE A 943 11.94 -32.11 -10.26
CA ILE A 943 11.50 -30.72 -10.46
C ILE A 943 12.66 -29.71 -10.42
N TRP A 944 13.89 -30.18 -10.22
CA TRP A 944 15.08 -29.34 -10.12
C TRP A 944 15.71 -29.03 -11.47
N SER A 945 16.25 -27.81 -11.57
CA SER A 945 17.08 -27.42 -12.71
C SER A 945 18.40 -28.24 -12.72
N PRO A 946 19.03 -28.42 -13.89
CA PRO A 946 20.34 -29.09 -13.96
C PRO A 946 21.43 -28.41 -13.11
N THR A 947 21.41 -27.08 -13.03
CA THR A 947 22.42 -26.29 -12.29
C THR A 947 22.30 -26.43 -10.77
N MET A 948 21.15 -26.87 -10.25
CA MET A 948 20.99 -27.08 -8.81
C MET A 948 21.94 -28.14 -8.25
N ALA A 949 22.21 -29.21 -9.01
CA ALA A 949 23.14 -30.24 -8.56
C ALA A 949 24.53 -29.67 -8.26
N GLU A 950 25.00 -28.72 -9.07
CA GLU A 950 26.28 -28.03 -8.88
C GLU A 950 26.26 -27.17 -7.60
N HIS A 951 25.19 -26.43 -7.34
CA HIS A 951 25.05 -25.64 -6.10
C HIS A 951 25.02 -26.54 -4.85
N VAL A 952 24.35 -27.69 -4.92
CA VAL A 952 24.28 -28.68 -3.83
C VAL A 952 25.66 -29.26 -3.56
N ILE A 953 26.37 -29.70 -4.59
CA ILE A 953 27.71 -30.28 -4.46
C ILE A 953 28.69 -29.21 -3.95
N ALA A 954 28.68 -28.01 -4.55
CA ALA A 954 29.54 -26.90 -4.14
C ALA A 954 29.32 -26.49 -2.67
N SER A 955 28.08 -26.47 -2.20
CA SER A 955 27.78 -26.16 -0.79
C SER A 955 28.30 -27.20 0.20
N VAL A 956 28.41 -28.48 -0.19
CA VAL A 956 29.12 -29.50 0.61
C VAL A 956 30.63 -29.31 0.51
N LEU A 957 31.17 -29.14 -0.70
CA LEU A 957 32.61 -29.03 -0.90
C LEU A 957 33.23 -27.83 -0.18
N ARG A 958 32.52 -26.70 -0.10
CA ARG A 958 32.99 -25.50 0.64
C ARG A 958 33.20 -25.75 2.15
N LYS A 959 32.69 -26.85 2.69
CA LYS A 959 32.84 -27.23 4.12
C LYS A 959 33.94 -28.24 4.36
N LEU A 960 34.60 -28.72 3.31
CA LEU A 960 35.76 -29.58 3.43
C LEU A 960 36.99 -28.71 3.71
N GLY A 961 37.72 -29.05 4.77
CA GLY A 961 39.06 -28.55 4.98
C GLY A 961 40.02 -29.03 3.89
N PRO A 962 41.24 -28.46 3.81
CA PRO A 962 42.23 -28.82 2.79
C PRO A 962 42.56 -30.32 2.72
N ASN A 963 42.41 -31.04 3.84
CA ASN A 963 42.68 -32.47 3.95
C ASN A 963 41.42 -33.36 3.75
N GLY A 964 40.28 -32.79 3.35
CA GLY A 964 39.02 -33.50 3.19
C GLY A 964 38.24 -33.75 4.49
N GLU A 965 38.71 -33.20 5.61
CA GLU A 965 38.00 -33.25 6.90
C GLU A 965 36.81 -32.28 6.88
N VAL A 966 35.67 -32.69 7.44
CA VAL A 966 34.48 -31.82 7.59
C VAL A 966 34.34 -31.43 9.05
N SER A 967 34.21 -30.14 9.34
CA SER A 967 33.76 -29.69 10.64
C SER A 967 32.24 -29.82 10.73
N HIS A 968 31.75 -30.56 11.73
CA HIS A 968 30.32 -30.64 11.99
C HIS A 968 29.86 -29.27 12.51
N GLU A 969 28.85 -28.64 11.90
CA GLU A 969 28.32 -27.34 12.38
C GLU A 969 27.80 -27.41 13.83
N GLU A 970 27.67 -28.61 14.40
CA GLU A 970 27.39 -28.82 15.82
C GLU A 970 28.55 -28.48 16.76
N ALA A 971 29.78 -28.26 16.28
CA ALA A 971 30.93 -27.99 17.15
C ALA A 971 31.07 -26.52 17.55
N LEU A 972 31.13 -25.58 16.60
CA LEU A 972 31.19 -24.13 16.86
C LEU A 972 30.17 -23.31 16.03
N GLY A 973 29.20 -23.98 15.39
CA GLY A 973 28.29 -23.34 14.43
C GLY A 973 29.00 -22.97 13.13
N GLY A 974 28.49 -21.95 12.41
CA GLY A 974 29.15 -21.40 11.21
C GLY A 974 30.46 -20.64 11.46
N GLN A 975 31.01 -20.74 12.68
CA GLN A 975 32.32 -20.21 13.09
C GLN A 975 33.40 -21.30 13.10
N ALA A 976 33.02 -22.56 12.91
CA ALA A 976 33.92 -23.69 12.72
C ALA A 976 34.42 -23.74 11.28
#